data_AF-A8XAA4-F1
#
_entry.id   AF-A8XAA4-F1
#
_cell.length_a   1.000
_cell.length_b   1.000
_cell.length_c   1.000
_cell.angle_alpha   90.00
_cell.angle_beta   90.00
_cell.angle_gamma   90.00
#
_symmetry.space_group_name_H-M   'P 1'
#
loop_
_entity.id
_entity.type
_entity.pdbx_description
1 polymer ?
#
loop_
_entity_poly.entity_id
_entity_poly.type
_entity_poly.pdbx_seq_one_letter_code
_entity_poly.pdbx_strand_id
1 'polypeptide(L)'
;MLCSFLVLFHLPFLPFFGFFSGKENLSSNFFPFICLVFQIKVIFRCLLTSRQKHQSQTRAVRKVNRRADGNINYITIGRKFLKRTEPCNRLRHVPPDAFKSPRKKKPGGKIMVQWFLNDFEKWEKENREKLKNQLTEETVSNATKYVVRDISLLKPFSTIFGFSEDLVLERRDEVIQEYFETRQFKEAADLIMRYDLVDKFSFEELVLPLILCDKCQVVDELLKLSPRFQKEYITFFDQLVGETDENVDAFFEPYKQQGLLTINTNRYHGKSLTTFIQKFFNGIAKRNNFDLEERRDAPKFEGYMKGKALKYFSKQRFELGAMSDEIYFEHAKNTLQNSSMDTVCYYFMLLWNTRIEERRLVFRKLAMLRNSVFDFSIEVLFWIKYINIPVDYPGLPYGAQRFFKNPDPKLLAEVEKLIGLRTSQPEEEVTEQLFVFENEQKYPIKIVKTESELEDLCVEMDEVENGTFVGYDSEFRPGHLTDTNTIKVATIQLCFHDTTYLIDCVELENEKLPDKMWIRLYQSIFESKKLTVVGFDLKHDIEALFSIHPIRQQFKIEDIENFVCVRRFSEILMEIDINILNLSKSCRLVNLSEELLDITIDKSEQNGNWMSRPLRKSQIVYATMDSVVVLKVFEKVLELAQKYEQPLEIDKLMEESRVRREMYYSISMGRGLSGKSKKTGRNISSPAHFQVIQDHRDPTKPLQKPFDLKLVIDTMLLGLGKNLRLLGVDVYIPIDSNGFTKYLREMRLSFPKNQRLIITVPSKSYETHKEENPNAHFFVLNNVYNTRNPLEHLGNFLNFFNLDIRKEDGFAKLES
;
A
#
# COMPACT_ATOMS: atom_id res chain seq x y z
N MET A 1 -63.20 41.82 18.17
CA MET A 1 -64.51 41.48 18.77
C MET A 1 -64.35 40.10 19.39
N LEU A 2 -64.44 39.90 20.70
CA LEU A 2 -65.58 40.05 21.63
C LEU A 2 -66.61 38.92 21.53
N CYS A 3 -67.07 38.48 22.73
CA CYS A 3 -68.03 37.42 23.03
C CYS A 3 -67.56 35.95 22.80
N SER A 4 -67.79 34.98 23.70
CA SER A 4 -68.20 35.06 25.12
C SER A 4 -67.93 33.74 25.89
N PHE A 5 -67.54 33.87 27.17
CA PHE A 5 -67.86 33.06 28.37
C PHE A 5 -68.08 31.53 28.26
N LEU A 6 -67.28 30.67 28.92
CA LEU A 6 -67.32 30.27 30.37
C LEU A 6 -68.49 29.30 30.74
N VAL A 7 -68.36 28.26 31.59
CA VAL A 7 -67.19 27.65 32.29
C VAL A 7 -67.53 26.29 32.95
N LEU A 8 -66.50 25.56 33.43
CA LEU A 8 -66.48 24.41 34.38
C LEU A 8 -66.93 23.02 33.84
N PHE A 9 -66.40 21.88 34.32
CA PHE A 9 -65.46 21.61 35.43
C PHE A 9 -64.30 20.63 35.03
N HIS A 10 -63.15 20.77 35.72
CA HIS A 10 -61.84 20.07 35.68
C HIS A 10 -61.56 18.80 34.80
N LEU A 11 -60.53 18.94 33.93
CA LEU A 11 -59.17 18.31 33.95
C LEU A 11 -58.94 16.86 34.49
N PRO A 12 -57.91 16.10 34.01
CA PRO A 12 -56.79 16.50 33.12
C PRO A 12 -56.36 15.52 31.97
N PHE A 13 -55.42 16.01 31.13
CA PHE A 13 -54.45 15.29 30.25
C PHE A 13 -54.93 14.49 29.02
N LEU A 14 -55.28 15.27 27.97
CA LEU A 14 -54.89 15.08 26.56
C LEU A 14 -53.37 15.41 26.33
N PRO A 15 -52.78 15.40 25.11
CA PRO A 15 -53.18 14.92 23.77
C PRO A 15 -52.12 13.87 23.24
N PHE A 16 -51.79 13.60 21.95
CA PHE A 16 -52.30 13.88 20.58
C PHE A 16 -51.77 12.80 19.58
N PHE A 17 -52.21 12.85 18.31
CA PHE A 17 -51.62 12.21 17.11
C PHE A 17 -52.22 12.91 15.87
N GLY A 18 -51.51 13.11 14.75
CA GLY A 18 -52.15 13.62 13.52
C GLY A 18 -51.26 14.05 12.33
N PHE A 19 -51.79 13.81 11.11
CA PHE A 19 -51.40 14.28 9.76
C PHE A 19 -50.05 13.77 9.19
N PHE A 20 -49.99 13.08 8.03
CA PHE A 20 -50.38 13.40 6.62
C PHE A 20 -49.40 14.40 5.95
N SER A 21 -49.02 14.35 4.66
CA SER A 21 -48.75 13.26 3.68
C SER A 21 -48.23 13.89 2.37
N GLY A 22 -47.19 13.36 1.71
CA GLY A 22 -46.66 13.94 0.46
C GLY A 22 -45.72 13.00 -0.32
N LYS A 23 -45.59 13.22 -1.64
CA LYS A 23 -45.00 12.30 -2.63
C LYS A 23 -43.46 12.36 -2.78
N GLU A 24 -42.94 11.19 -3.18
CA GLU A 24 -41.80 10.93 -4.08
C GLU A 24 -40.33 11.12 -3.62
N ASN A 25 -39.52 10.16 -4.06
CA ASN A 25 -38.05 10.05 -4.08
C ASN A 25 -37.24 10.34 -2.79
N LEU A 26 -36.90 9.26 -2.07
CA LEU A 26 -35.64 9.18 -1.33
C LEU A 26 -35.10 7.73 -1.30
N SER A 27 -33.76 7.63 -1.32
CA SER A 27 -32.98 6.42 -1.61
C SER A 27 -33.21 5.20 -0.70
N SER A 28 -33.10 4.01 -1.29
CA SER A 28 -33.08 2.72 -0.60
C SER A 28 -31.83 2.53 0.28
N ASN A 29 -31.92 2.81 1.59
CA ASN A 29 -30.86 2.40 2.54
C ASN A 29 -31.29 2.30 4.03
N PHE A 30 -32.52 1.85 4.33
CA PHE A 30 -32.96 1.66 5.74
C PHE A 30 -34.02 0.55 5.94
N PHE A 31 -33.65 -0.73 5.70
CA PHE A 31 -34.60 -1.86 5.86
C PHE A 31 -34.21 -3.11 6.71
N PRO A 32 -33.21 -3.11 7.62
CA PRO A 32 -32.97 -4.27 8.50
C PRO A 32 -33.66 -4.22 9.88
N PHE A 33 -34.23 -3.06 10.30
CA PHE A 33 -34.64 -2.86 11.71
C PHE A 33 -36.13 -3.13 12.04
N ILE A 34 -37.02 -3.19 11.03
CA ILE A 34 -38.48 -3.30 11.26
C ILE A 34 -38.95 -4.76 11.35
N CYS A 35 -38.33 -5.68 10.59
CA CYS A 35 -38.74 -7.09 10.53
C CYS A 35 -38.65 -7.80 11.90
N LEU A 36 -37.65 -7.46 12.72
CA LEU A 36 -37.45 -8.04 14.06
C LEU A 36 -38.61 -7.72 15.02
N VAL A 37 -39.28 -6.58 14.84
CA VAL A 37 -40.43 -6.16 15.67
C VAL A 37 -41.72 -6.85 15.22
N PHE A 38 -41.83 -7.22 13.94
CA PHE A 38 -43.01 -7.91 13.40
C PHE A 38 -43.07 -9.40 13.76
N GLN A 39 -41.96 -10.13 13.69
CA GLN A 39 -41.94 -11.56 14.05
C GLN A 39 -42.34 -11.80 15.51
N ILE A 40 -41.93 -10.92 16.44
CA ILE A 40 -42.34 -11.01 17.86
C ILE A 40 -43.85 -10.73 18.05
N LYS A 41 -44.45 -9.86 17.22
CA LYS A 41 -45.89 -9.56 17.27
C LYS A 41 -46.76 -10.74 16.83
N VAL A 42 -46.33 -11.53 15.85
CA VAL A 42 -47.10 -12.71 15.40
C VAL A 42 -47.23 -13.73 16.52
N ILE A 43 -46.12 -14.08 17.18
CA ILE A 43 -46.09 -15.02 18.31
C ILE A 43 -46.99 -14.55 19.46
N PHE A 44 -47.01 -13.25 19.76
CA PHE A 44 -47.90 -12.69 20.79
C PHE A 44 -49.38 -12.65 20.40
N ARG A 45 -49.72 -12.60 19.10
CA ARG A 45 -51.13 -12.49 18.65
C ARG A 45 -51.89 -13.81 18.83
N CYS A 46 -51.21 -14.95 18.68
CA CYS A 46 -51.77 -16.28 18.94
C CYS A 46 -51.97 -16.61 20.43
N LEU A 47 -51.46 -15.78 21.36
CA LEU A 47 -51.54 -16.00 22.82
C LEU A 47 -52.63 -15.18 23.53
N LEU A 48 -53.52 -14.52 22.78
CA LEU A 48 -54.63 -13.69 23.34
C LEU A 48 -56.02 -14.34 23.22
N THR A 49 -56.10 -15.62 22.86
CA THR A 49 -57.36 -16.39 22.73
C THR A 49 -57.64 -17.35 23.89
N SER A 50 -57.30 -16.96 25.13
CA SER A 50 -57.89 -17.54 26.35
C SER A 50 -58.09 -16.46 27.43
N ARG A 51 -59.10 -16.62 28.29
CA ARG A 51 -59.69 -15.52 29.08
C ARG A 51 -59.12 -15.36 30.50
N GLN A 52 -58.99 -14.08 30.89
CA GLN A 52 -59.14 -13.49 32.24
C GLN A 52 -58.03 -13.58 33.32
N LYS A 53 -58.03 -12.52 34.17
CA LYS A 53 -57.48 -12.38 35.55
C LYS A 53 -55.97 -12.69 35.74
N HIS A 54 -55.06 -11.71 35.88
CA HIS A 54 -55.09 -10.58 36.82
C HIS A 54 -54.13 -9.44 36.44
N GLN A 55 -54.48 -8.19 36.80
CA GLN A 55 -53.59 -7.03 36.72
C GLN A 55 -52.67 -6.95 37.95
N SER A 56 -51.38 -7.29 37.81
CA SER A 56 -50.37 -7.01 38.85
C SER A 56 -48.92 -6.97 38.34
N GLN A 57 -48.56 -7.79 37.35
CA GLN A 57 -47.16 -7.95 36.91
C GLN A 57 -46.59 -6.74 36.12
N THR A 58 -47.44 -5.83 35.62
CA THR A 58 -47.03 -4.70 34.76
C THR A 58 -46.11 -3.68 35.43
N ARG A 59 -46.09 -3.60 36.77
CA ARG A 59 -45.18 -2.70 37.51
C ARG A 59 -43.74 -3.21 37.60
N ALA A 60 -43.49 -4.53 37.48
CA ALA A 60 -42.14 -5.08 37.58
C ALA A 60 -41.28 -4.72 36.33
N VAL A 61 -41.86 -4.83 35.13
CA VAL A 61 -41.13 -4.65 33.86
C VAL A 61 -40.58 -3.23 33.69
N ARG A 62 -41.32 -2.21 34.12
CA ARG A 62 -40.91 -0.80 33.96
C ARG A 62 -39.69 -0.39 34.78
N LYS A 63 -39.29 -1.16 35.80
CA LYS A 63 -38.12 -0.82 36.65
C LYS A 63 -36.78 -1.34 36.12
N VAL A 64 -36.79 -2.14 35.04
CA VAL A 64 -35.57 -2.75 34.45
C VAL A 64 -34.87 -1.81 33.45
N ASN A 65 -35.59 -0.93 32.76
CA ASN A 65 -35.03 -0.05 31.72
C ASN A 65 -34.25 1.19 32.24
N ARG A 66 -33.88 1.24 33.54
CA ARG A 66 -33.05 2.33 34.11
C ARG A 66 -32.00 1.81 35.09
N ARG A 67 -31.14 0.91 34.60
CA ARG A 67 -29.72 0.80 34.98
C ARG A 67 -28.99 -0.03 33.91
N ALA A 68 -27.91 0.53 33.39
CA ALA A 68 -26.84 -0.28 32.82
C ALA A 68 -26.09 -1.00 33.96
N ASP A 69 -25.18 -1.89 33.60
CA ASP A 69 -24.33 -2.70 34.48
C ASP A 69 -25.08 -3.70 35.39
N GLY A 70 -24.86 -4.99 35.11
CA GLY A 70 -25.44 -6.09 35.88
C GLY A 70 -25.73 -7.32 35.02
N ASN A 71 -25.26 -8.50 35.46
CA ASN A 71 -25.42 -9.77 34.76
C ASN A 71 -26.89 -10.14 34.52
N ILE A 72 -27.42 -9.85 33.33
CA ILE A 72 -28.67 -10.47 32.85
C ILE A 72 -28.38 -11.96 32.61
N ASN A 73 -28.78 -12.81 33.55
CA ASN A 73 -28.55 -14.23 33.48
C ASN A 73 -29.51 -14.88 32.45
N TYR A 74 -29.08 -14.92 31.18
CA TYR A 74 -29.84 -15.47 30.05
C TYR A 74 -30.29 -16.92 30.28
N ILE A 75 -29.54 -17.70 31.07
CA ILE A 75 -29.91 -19.08 31.47
C ILE A 75 -31.26 -19.09 32.20
N THR A 76 -31.51 -18.10 33.06
CA THR A 76 -32.79 -17.97 33.81
C THR A 76 -33.97 -17.62 32.90
N ILE A 77 -33.74 -16.89 31.80
CA ILE A 77 -34.77 -16.57 30.81
C ILE A 77 -35.07 -17.81 29.95
N GLY A 78 -34.02 -18.50 29.46
CA GLY A 78 -34.15 -19.77 28.74
C GLY A 78 -34.90 -20.83 29.56
N ARG A 79 -34.51 -21.04 30.83
CA ARG A 79 -35.19 -21.95 31.77
C ARG A 79 -36.67 -21.60 32.01
N LYS A 80 -37.07 -20.33 31.91
CA LYS A 80 -38.50 -19.93 32.02
C LYS A 80 -39.29 -20.15 30.72
N PHE A 81 -38.64 -20.08 29.56
CA PHE A 81 -39.25 -20.39 28.27
C PHE A 81 -39.44 -21.91 28.09
N LEU A 82 -38.39 -22.69 28.36
CA LEU A 82 -38.38 -24.16 28.21
C LEU A 82 -39.36 -24.88 29.14
N LYS A 83 -39.74 -24.29 30.28
CA LYS A 83 -40.75 -24.86 31.21
C LYS A 83 -42.22 -24.72 30.75
N ARG A 84 -42.50 -24.21 29.54
CA ARG A 84 -43.87 -23.87 29.09
C ARG A 84 -44.31 -24.42 27.72
N THR A 85 -43.46 -25.18 27.03
CA THR A 85 -43.79 -25.82 25.74
C THR A 85 -43.22 -27.23 25.67
N GLU A 86 -43.99 -28.17 25.13
CA GLU A 86 -43.47 -29.53 24.85
C GLU A 86 -42.35 -29.48 23.79
N PRO A 87 -41.26 -30.26 23.94
CA PRO A 87 -40.11 -30.23 23.03
C PRO A 87 -40.43 -30.41 21.55
N CYS A 88 -41.36 -31.29 21.18
CA CYS A 88 -41.76 -31.50 19.78
C CYS A 88 -42.30 -30.23 19.13
N ASN A 89 -43.13 -29.47 19.86
CA ASN A 89 -43.68 -28.19 19.41
C ASN A 89 -42.64 -27.05 19.41
N ARG A 90 -41.43 -27.26 19.96
CA ARG A 90 -40.31 -26.33 19.79
C ARG A 90 -39.70 -26.48 18.40
N LEU A 91 -39.59 -27.70 17.86
CA LEU A 91 -38.96 -27.94 16.56
C LEU A 91 -39.69 -27.24 15.41
N ARG A 92 -41.03 -27.29 15.37
CA ARG A 92 -41.86 -26.64 14.34
C ARG A 92 -41.84 -25.10 14.38
N HIS A 93 -41.27 -24.50 15.41
CA HIS A 93 -41.33 -23.05 15.67
C HIS A 93 -39.98 -22.41 16.03
N VAL A 94 -38.87 -23.14 15.86
CA VAL A 94 -37.52 -22.56 15.82
C VAL A 94 -37.22 -22.25 14.35
N PRO A 95 -37.32 -21.00 13.89
CA PRO A 95 -36.96 -20.66 12.52
C PRO A 95 -35.45 -20.90 12.32
N PRO A 96 -34.98 -21.22 11.09
CA PRO A 96 -33.55 -21.38 10.80
C PRO A 96 -32.69 -20.20 11.29
N ASP A 97 -33.26 -18.99 11.28
CA ASP A 97 -32.61 -17.76 11.72
C ASP A 97 -32.42 -17.64 13.24
N ALA A 98 -33.13 -18.42 14.07
CA ALA A 98 -32.91 -18.45 15.52
C ALA A 98 -31.48 -18.86 15.87
N PHE A 99 -30.89 -19.75 15.06
CA PHE A 99 -29.48 -20.13 15.15
C PHE A 99 -28.52 -19.23 14.36
N LYS A 100 -29.01 -18.34 13.47
CA LYS A 100 -28.21 -17.29 12.80
C LYS A 100 -27.97 -16.04 13.66
N SER A 101 -28.43 -16.03 14.92
CA SER A 101 -28.22 -14.93 15.87
C SER A 101 -26.78 -14.37 15.83
N PRO A 102 -26.57 -13.04 15.66
CA PRO A 102 -25.23 -12.43 15.60
C PRO A 102 -24.33 -12.70 16.83
N ARG A 103 -24.91 -13.25 17.90
CA ARG A 103 -24.19 -13.67 19.11
C ARG A 103 -23.57 -15.08 19.02
N LYS A 104 -23.79 -15.88 17.96
CA LYS A 104 -23.13 -17.19 17.75
C LYS A 104 -21.60 -17.08 17.78
N LYS A 105 -21.03 -15.93 17.34
CA LYS A 105 -19.59 -15.62 17.37
C LYS A 105 -19.05 -15.20 18.76
N LYS A 106 -19.89 -15.10 19.80
CA LYS A 106 -19.48 -14.82 21.20
C LYS A 106 -19.66 -16.09 22.07
N PRO A 107 -18.83 -16.33 23.10
CA PRO A 107 -18.83 -17.60 23.84
C PRO A 107 -20.21 -18.05 24.36
N GLY A 108 -20.98 -17.13 24.95
CA GLY A 108 -22.32 -17.42 25.45
C GLY A 108 -23.34 -17.87 24.38
N GLY A 109 -23.12 -17.54 23.10
CA GLY A 109 -23.95 -18.03 21.99
C GLY A 109 -23.74 -19.51 21.71
N LYS A 110 -22.48 -19.95 21.61
CA LYS A 110 -22.15 -21.39 21.46
C LYS A 110 -22.65 -22.20 22.66
N ILE A 111 -22.43 -21.70 23.88
CA ILE A 111 -22.90 -22.33 25.12
C ILE A 111 -24.43 -22.51 25.13
N MET A 112 -25.19 -21.52 24.63
CA MET A 112 -26.66 -21.62 24.58
C MET A 112 -27.16 -22.68 23.58
N VAL A 113 -26.52 -22.82 22.42
CA VAL A 113 -26.86 -23.87 21.45
C VAL A 113 -26.50 -25.25 22.00
N GLN A 114 -25.29 -25.42 22.54
CA GLN A 114 -24.87 -26.69 23.14
C GLN A 114 -25.78 -27.08 24.32
N TRP A 115 -26.15 -26.13 25.19
CA TRP A 115 -27.03 -26.42 26.31
C TRP A 115 -28.44 -26.81 25.86
N PHE A 116 -28.98 -26.20 24.79
CA PHE A 116 -30.26 -26.62 24.21
C PHE A 116 -30.20 -28.04 23.63
N LEU A 117 -29.13 -28.39 22.91
CA LEU A 117 -28.95 -29.73 22.35
C LEU A 117 -28.80 -30.78 23.46
N ASN A 118 -27.98 -30.52 24.48
CA ASN A 118 -27.81 -31.43 25.62
C ASN A 118 -29.12 -31.63 26.43
N ASP A 119 -29.96 -30.59 26.57
CA ASP A 119 -31.29 -30.68 27.20
C ASP A 119 -32.27 -31.50 26.33
N PHE A 120 -32.20 -31.33 25.00
CA PHE A 120 -33.03 -32.07 24.05
C PHE A 120 -32.63 -33.55 23.92
N GLU A 121 -31.32 -33.87 23.86
CA GLU A 121 -30.81 -35.25 23.90
C GLU A 121 -31.24 -35.98 25.18
N LYS A 122 -31.25 -35.28 26.32
CA LYS A 122 -31.72 -35.88 27.57
C LYS A 122 -33.22 -36.18 27.50
N TRP A 123 -34.01 -35.23 27.01
CA TRP A 123 -35.46 -35.42 26.88
C TRP A 123 -35.84 -36.50 25.85
N GLU A 124 -35.08 -36.61 24.75
CA GLU A 124 -35.28 -37.63 23.71
C GLU A 124 -35.17 -39.05 24.29
N LYS A 125 -34.14 -39.31 25.11
CA LYS A 125 -33.96 -40.61 25.79
C LYS A 125 -35.15 -41.01 26.68
N GLU A 126 -35.88 -40.03 27.21
CA GLU A 126 -37.06 -40.22 28.05
C GLU A 126 -38.37 -40.28 27.23
N ASN A 127 -38.37 -39.92 25.93
CA ASN A 127 -39.59 -39.72 25.12
C ASN A 127 -39.50 -40.20 23.64
N ARG A 128 -38.48 -40.98 23.26
CA ARG A 128 -38.12 -41.36 21.88
C ARG A 128 -39.31 -41.75 20.99
N GLU A 129 -40.21 -42.62 21.45
CA GLU A 129 -41.36 -43.07 20.64
C GLU A 129 -42.39 -41.95 20.37
N LYS A 130 -42.51 -40.94 21.26
CA LYS A 130 -43.33 -39.74 21.01
C LYS A 130 -42.67 -38.79 20.00
N LEU A 131 -41.34 -38.78 19.94
CA LEU A 131 -40.58 -37.95 18.99
C LEU A 131 -40.65 -38.55 17.58
N LYS A 132 -40.39 -39.86 17.42
CA LYS A 132 -40.55 -40.58 16.14
C LYS A 132 -41.88 -40.27 15.45
N ASN A 133 -42.98 -40.37 16.20
CA ASN A 133 -44.34 -40.12 15.69
C ASN A 133 -44.64 -38.65 15.34
N GLN A 134 -43.68 -37.73 15.49
CA GLN A 134 -43.82 -36.31 15.17
C GLN A 134 -42.72 -35.78 14.22
N LEU A 135 -41.70 -36.59 13.91
CA LEU A 135 -40.69 -36.29 12.90
C LEU A 135 -41.29 -36.50 11.51
N THR A 136 -41.45 -35.42 10.75
CA THR A 136 -41.80 -35.47 9.32
C THR A 136 -40.54 -35.54 8.46
N GLU A 137 -40.68 -36.02 7.22
CA GLU A 137 -39.60 -35.98 6.22
C GLU A 137 -39.06 -34.55 6.03
N GLU A 138 -39.94 -33.55 5.99
CA GLU A 138 -39.58 -32.12 6.01
C GLU A 138 -38.74 -31.73 7.24
N THR A 139 -39.05 -32.27 8.43
CA THR A 139 -38.29 -32.00 9.65
C THR A 139 -36.89 -32.61 9.56
N VAL A 140 -36.76 -33.82 9.03
CA VAL A 140 -35.48 -34.51 8.83
C VAL A 140 -34.65 -33.80 7.76
N SER A 141 -35.26 -33.41 6.63
CA SER A 141 -34.61 -32.66 5.54
C SER A 141 -34.07 -31.30 6.00
N ASN A 142 -34.86 -30.54 6.77
CA ASN A 142 -34.38 -29.29 7.38
C ASN A 142 -33.24 -29.53 8.37
N ALA A 143 -33.26 -30.65 9.11
CA ALA A 143 -32.21 -31.00 10.05
C ALA A 143 -30.90 -31.42 9.35
N THR A 144 -30.95 -32.22 8.28
CA THR A 144 -29.76 -32.60 7.49
C THR A 144 -29.16 -31.40 6.76
N LYS A 145 -29.98 -30.59 6.07
CA LYS A 145 -29.53 -29.32 5.45
C LYS A 145 -28.87 -28.36 6.43
N TYR A 146 -29.28 -28.38 7.71
CA TYR A 146 -28.66 -27.57 8.76
C TYR A 146 -27.33 -28.18 9.28
N VAL A 147 -27.19 -29.51 9.32
CA VAL A 147 -25.90 -30.16 9.63
C VAL A 147 -24.87 -29.98 8.53
N VAL A 148 -25.25 -30.01 7.25
CA VAL A 148 -24.34 -29.66 6.12
C VAL A 148 -23.61 -28.34 6.40
N ARG A 149 -24.36 -27.34 6.88
CA ARG A 149 -23.86 -25.98 7.17
C ARG A 149 -22.92 -25.93 8.39
N ASP A 150 -23.02 -26.88 9.33
CA ASP A 150 -22.25 -26.92 10.58
C ASP A 150 -22.06 -28.38 11.05
N ILE A 151 -21.13 -29.09 10.40
CA ILE A 151 -20.88 -30.55 10.60
C ILE A 151 -20.53 -30.93 12.04
N SER A 152 -20.12 -29.96 12.88
CA SER A 152 -19.92 -30.16 14.33
C SER A 152 -21.20 -30.60 15.05
N LEU A 153 -22.37 -30.39 14.42
CA LEU A 153 -23.69 -30.74 14.93
C LEU A 153 -24.20 -32.09 14.41
N LEU A 154 -23.43 -32.83 13.60
CA LEU A 154 -23.81 -34.13 13.05
C LEU A 154 -24.24 -35.11 14.15
N LYS A 155 -23.38 -35.36 15.15
CA LYS A 155 -23.63 -36.34 16.22
C LYS A 155 -24.87 -36.04 17.08
N PRO A 156 -25.10 -34.81 17.59
CA PRO A 156 -26.34 -34.51 18.31
C PRO A 156 -27.58 -34.58 17.40
N PHE A 157 -27.50 -34.11 16.15
CA PHE A 157 -28.67 -34.13 15.26
C PHE A 157 -29.01 -35.53 14.74
N SER A 158 -28.05 -36.37 14.37
CA SER A 158 -28.33 -37.77 13.98
C SER A 158 -28.97 -38.56 15.11
N THR A 159 -28.54 -38.32 16.37
CA THR A 159 -29.15 -38.90 17.58
C THR A 159 -30.62 -38.46 17.75
N ILE A 160 -30.91 -37.17 17.56
CA ILE A 160 -32.24 -36.57 17.78
C ILE A 160 -33.23 -36.85 16.64
N PHE A 161 -32.78 -36.75 15.39
CA PHE A 161 -33.63 -36.79 14.19
C PHE A 161 -33.54 -38.12 13.41
N GLY A 162 -32.59 -39.01 13.74
CA GLY A 162 -32.57 -40.38 13.23
C GLY A 162 -32.02 -40.59 11.81
N PHE A 163 -31.17 -39.69 11.30
CA PHE A 163 -30.55 -39.79 9.97
C PHE A 163 -29.10 -40.29 10.00
N SER A 164 -28.63 -40.86 8.88
CA SER A 164 -27.21 -41.24 8.69
C SER A 164 -26.34 -40.07 8.21
N GLU A 165 -25.02 -40.24 8.26
CA GLU A 165 -24.06 -39.28 7.70
C GLU A 165 -24.12 -39.23 6.17
N ASP A 166 -24.43 -40.36 5.51
CA ASP A 166 -24.59 -40.46 4.06
C ASP A 166 -25.70 -39.51 3.56
N LEU A 167 -26.85 -39.46 4.24
CA LEU A 167 -27.95 -38.55 3.90
C LEU A 167 -27.57 -37.06 4.08
N VAL A 168 -26.56 -36.73 4.89
CA VAL A 168 -26.00 -35.37 4.97
C VAL A 168 -25.10 -35.10 3.76
N LEU A 169 -24.33 -36.08 3.31
CA LEU A 169 -23.47 -35.98 2.13
C LEU A 169 -24.28 -35.93 0.81
N GLU A 170 -25.39 -36.66 0.70
CA GLU A 170 -26.35 -36.55 -0.41
C GLU A 170 -26.95 -35.15 -0.50
N ARG A 171 -27.38 -34.58 0.64
CA ARG A 171 -27.99 -33.24 0.71
C ARG A 171 -26.98 -32.10 0.64
N ARG A 172 -25.69 -32.38 0.60
CA ARG A 172 -24.60 -31.39 0.53
C ARG A 172 -24.72 -30.51 -0.72
N ASP A 173 -24.88 -31.14 -1.87
CA ASP A 173 -24.84 -30.44 -3.16
C ASP A 173 -26.12 -29.63 -3.40
N GLU A 174 -27.27 -30.07 -2.87
CA GLU A 174 -28.49 -29.25 -2.79
C GLU A 174 -28.27 -27.93 -2.02
N VAL A 175 -27.56 -27.98 -0.88
CA VAL A 175 -27.31 -26.80 -0.04
C VAL A 175 -26.29 -25.86 -0.66
N ILE A 176 -25.35 -26.38 -1.45
CA ILE A 176 -24.42 -25.57 -2.24
C ILE A 176 -25.20 -24.81 -3.33
N GLN A 177 -26.08 -25.49 -4.08
CA GLN A 177 -26.92 -24.84 -5.09
C GLN A 177 -27.91 -23.83 -4.47
N GLU A 178 -28.53 -24.15 -3.34
CA GLU A 178 -29.37 -23.22 -2.56
C GLU A 178 -28.62 -21.92 -2.21
N TYR A 179 -27.30 -22.00 -1.95
CA TYR A 179 -26.46 -20.82 -1.73
C TYR A 179 -26.08 -20.06 -3.00
N PHE A 180 -25.87 -20.73 -4.15
CA PHE A 180 -25.65 -20.04 -5.43
C PHE A 180 -26.91 -19.30 -5.90
N GLU A 181 -28.08 -19.96 -5.88
CA GLU A 181 -29.38 -19.36 -6.20
C GLU A 181 -29.68 -18.12 -5.34
N THR A 182 -29.40 -18.20 -4.04
CA THR A 182 -29.60 -17.10 -3.08
C THR A 182 -28.42 -16.10 -3.04
N ARG A 183 -27.44 -16.22 -3.95
CA ARG A 183 -26.26 -15.34 -4.09
C ARG A 183 -25.38 -15.26 -2.82
N GLN A 184 -25.43 -16.28 -1.98
CA GLN A 184 -24.60 -16.42 -0.79
C GLN A 184 -23.23 -17.04 -1.13
N PHE A 185 -22.52 -16.44 -2.09
CA PHE A 185 -21.27 -16.99 -2.65
C PHE A 185 -20.18 -17.26 -1.60
N LYS A 186 -20.10 -16.45 -0.53
CA LYS A 186 -19.17 -16.73 0.58
C LYS A 186 -19.59 -17.99 1.32
N GLU A 187 -20.85 -18.12 1.69
CA GLU A 187 -21.34 -19.31 2.41
C GLU A 187 -21.24 -20.58 1.55
N ALA A 188 -21.39 -20.48 0.22
CA ALA A 188 -21.07 -21.56 -0.71
C ALA A 188 -19.56 -21.92 -0.67
N ALA A 189 -18.67 -20.94 -0.79
CA ALA A 189 -17.22 -21.18 -0.77
C ALA A 189 -16.70 -21.72 0.58
N ASP A 190 -17.16 -21.16 1.72
CA ASP A 190 -16.88 -21.64 3.08
C ASP A 190 -17.37 -23.10 3.31
N LEU A 191 -18.27 -23.61 2.44
CA LEU A 191 -18.80 -24.97 2.43
C LEU A 191 -18.04 -25.89 1.45
N ILE A 192 -17.78 -25.42 0.23
CA ILE A 192 -17.01 -26.11 -0.82
C ILE A 192 -15.59 -26.42 -0.34
N MET A 193 -14.92 -25.47 0.31
CA MET A 193 -13.59 -25.68 0.92
C MET A 193 -13.62 -26.68 2.09
N ARG A 194 -14.72 -26.77 2.83
CA ARG A 194 -14.85 -27.69 3.98
C ARG A 194 -15.05 -29.14 3.56
N TYR A 195 -15.74 -29.36 2.45
CA TYR A 195 -16.03 -30.68 1.90
C TYR A 195 -15.05 -31.12 0.80
N ASP A 196 -13.94 -30.38 0.63
CA ASP A 196 -12.88 -30.65 -0.35
C ASP A 196 -13.41 -30.82 -1.79
N LEU A 197 -14.26 -29.88 -2.22
CA LEU A 197 -14.92 -29.89 -3.53
C LEU A 197 -14.36 -28.85 -4.50
N VAL A 198 -13.24 -28.22 -4.16
CA VAL A 198 -12.73 -27.00 -4.81
C VAL A 198 -12.58 -27.18 -6.33
N ASP A 199 -12.03 -28.32 -6.77
CA ASP A 199 -11.77 -28.58 -8.19
C ASP A 199 -13.02 -28.89 -9.02
N LYS A 200 -14.18 -29.18 -8.38
CA LYS A 200 -15.45 -29.49 -9.06
C LYS A 200 -16.13 -28.27 -9.71
N PHE A 201 -15.78 -27.05 -9.29
CA PHE A 201 -16.40 -25.81 -9.75
C PHE A 201 -15.44 -25.05 -10.66
N SER A 202 -15.97 -24.26 -11.61
CA SER A 202 -15.17 -23.40 -12.47
C SER A 202 -14.77 -22.07 -11.78
N PHE A 203 -13.86 -21.33 -12.41
CA PHE A 203 -13.48 -20.00 -11.95
C PHE A 203 -14.67 -19.02 -11.99
N GLU A 204 -15.48 -19.11 -13.05
CA GLU A 204 -16.67 -18.29 -13.31
C GLU A 204 -17.80 -18.59 -12.31
N GLU A 205 -17.95 -19.84 -11.89
CA GLU A 205 -18.97 -20.27 -10.93
C GLU A 205 -18.64 -19.84 -9.50
N LEU A 206 -17.37 -20.01 -9.08
CA LEU A 206 -16.98 -19.90 -7.66
C LEU A 206 -16.14 -18.65 -7.34
N VAL A 207 -15.13 -18.35 -8.15
CA VAL A 207 -14.11 -17.34 -7.81
C VAL A 207 -14.51 -15.96 -8.31
N LEU A 208 -14.99 -15.85 -9.55
CA LEU A 208 -15.42 -14.59 -10.15
C LEU A 208 -16.54 -13.88 -9.35
N PRO A 209 -17.60 -14.56 -8.84
CA PRO A 209 -18.62 -13.89 -8.03
C PRO A 209 -18.07 -13.37 -6.70
N LEU A 210 -17.07 -14.05 -6.11
CA LEU A 210 -16.39 -13.57 -4.90
C LEU A 210 -15.54 -12.32 -5.19
N ILE A 211 -14.88 -12.24 -6.35
CA ILE A 211 -14.17 -11.03 -6.81
C ILE A 211 -15.17 -9.88 -6.95
N LEU A 212 -16.25 -10.07 -7.73
CA LEU A 212 -17.30 -9.07 -7.99
C LEU A 212 -17.97 -8.53 -6.71
N CYS A 213 -18.05 -9.37 -5.66
CA CYS A 213 -18.60 -9.04 -4.35
C CYS A 213 -17.57 -8.48 -3.32
N ASP A 214 -16.33 -8.14 -3.70
CA ASP A 214 -15.23 -7.71 -2.80
C ASP A 214 -14.89 -8.73 -1.69
N LYS A 215 -15.05 -10.03 -1.94
CA LYS A 215 -14.79 -11.12 -0.98
C LYS A 215 -13.37 -11.67 -1.09
N CYS A 216 -12.39 -10.79 -1.33
CA CYS A 216 -10.99 -11.13 -1.57
C CYS A 216 -10.41 -12.12 -0.54
N GLN A 217 -10.70 -11.93 0.76
CA GLN A 217 -10.26 -12.85 1.84
C GLN A 217 -10.73 -14.31 1.68
N VAL A 218 -11.79 -14.59 0.91
CA VAL A 218 -12.26 -15.94 0.63
C VAL A 218 -11.55 -16.50 -0.61
N VAL A 219 -11.29 -15.64 -1.59
CA VAL A 219 -10.48 -15.98 -2.77
C VAL A 219 -9.05 -16.32 -2.33
N ASP A 220 -8.43 -15.51 -1.47
CA ASP A 220 -7.09 -15.73 -0.91
C ASP A 220 -6.91 -17.15 -0.29
N GLU A 221 -7.97 -17.74 0.27
CA GLU A 221 -7.94 -19.13 0.77
C GLU A 221 -8.17 -20.16 -0.35
N LEU A 222 -9.12 -19.93 -1.27
CA LEU A 222 -9.34 -20.79 -2.44
C LEU A 222 -8.09 -20.94 -3.31
N LEU A 223 -7.31 -19.85 -3.50
CA LEU A 223 -6.06 -19.88 -4.26
C LEU A 223 -4.98 -20.74 -3.60
N LYS A 224 -4.99 -20.93 -2.27
CA LYS A 224 -4.05 -21.86 -1.61
C LYS A 224 -4.40 -23.33 -1.84
N LEU A 225 -5.67 -23.61 -2.14
CA LEU A 225 -6.20 -24.97 -2.27
C LEU A 225 -6.09 -25.50 -3.71
N SER A 226 -6.30 -24.67 -4.73
CA SER A 226 -6.23 -25.11 -6.14
C SER A 226 -5.24 -24.28 -6.98
N PRO A 227 -4.12 -24.89 -7.44
CA PRO A 227 -3.20 -24.27 -8.41
C PRO A 227 -3.85 -23.90 -9.75
N ARG A 228 -4.98 -24.54 -10.10
CA ARG A 228 -5.78 -24.15 -11.28
C ARG A 228 -6.33 -22.74 -11.10
N PHE A 229 -6.98 -22.48 -9.96
CA PHE A 229 -7.48 -21.15 -9.63
C PHE A 229 -6.36 -20.10 -9.48
N GLN A 230 -5.14 -20.47 -9.07
CA GLN A 230 -4.00 -19.53 -9.07
C GLN A 230 -3.73 -18.95 -10.46
N LYS A 231 -3.77 -19.79 -11.50
CA LYS A 231 -3.53 -19.40 -12.90
C LYS A 231 -4.75 -18.71 -13.51
N GLU A 232 -5.95 -19.27 -13.32
CA GLU A 232 -7.21 -18.66 -13.79
C GLU A 232 -7.43 -17.25 -13.20
N TYR A 233 -7.09 -17.04 -11.92
CA TYR A 233 -7.16 -15.73 -11.24
C TYR A 233 -6.22 -14.70 -11.84
N ILE A 234 -4.96 -15.04 -12.13
CA ILE A 234 -4.03 -14.06 -12.69
C ILE A 234 -4.34 -13.77 -14.16
N THR A 235 -4.67 -14.78 -14.96
CA THR A 235 -5.11 -14.62 -16.36
C THR A 235 -6.36 -13.73 -16.46
N PHE A 236 -7.30 -13.84 -15.52
CA PHE A 236 -8.48 -12.97 -15.44
C PHE A 236 -8.15 -11.48 -15.27
N PHE A 237 -7.04 -11.14 -14.61
CA PHE A 237 -6.56 -9.75 -14.52
C PHE A 237 -5.64 -9.37 -15.68
N ASP A 238 -4.83 -10.30 -16.18
CA ASP A 238 -3.91 -10.08 -17.29
C ASP A 238 -4.67 -9.68 -18.58
N GLN A 239 -5.78 -10.36 -18.89
CA GLN A 239 -6.63 -10.02 -20.05
C GLN A 239 -7.12 -8.55 -20.04
N LEU A 240 -7.26 -7.93 -18.87
CA LEU A 240 -7.70 -6.53 -18.73
C LEU A 240 -6.53 -5.53 -18.86
N VAL A 241 -5.28 -5.99 -18.89
CA VAL A 241 -4.12 -5.11 -19.05
C VAL A 241 -4.04 -4.62 -20.50
N GLY A 242 -3.80 -3.31 -20.65
CA GLY A 242 -3.68 -2.63 -21.95
C GLY A 242 -5.03 -2.24 -22.58
N GLU A 243 -6.14 -2.72 -22.05
CA GLU A 243 -7.49 -2.31 -22.47
C GLU A 243 -7.79 -0.86 -22.08
N THR A 244 -8.76 -0.23 -22.76
CA THR A 244 -9.24 1.10 -22.39
C THR A 244 -10.22 1.02 -21.20
N ASP A 245 -10.39 2.13 -20.48
CA ASP A 245 -11.29 2.15 -19.32
C ASP A 245 -12.75 1.87 -19.73
N GLU A 246 -13.14 2.23 -20.97
CA GLU A 246 -14.44 1.89 -21.57
C GLU A 246 -14.59 0.39 -21.85
N ASN A 247 -13.56 -0.28 -22.39
CA ASN A 247 -13.56 -1.74 -22.59
C ASN A 247 -13.71 -2.48 -21.25
N VAL A 248 -12.99 -2.03 -20.21
CA VAL A 248 -13.04 -2.62 -18.87
C VAL A 248 -14.41 -2.40 -18.22
N ASP A 249 -14.99 -1.21 -18.29
CA ASP A 249 -16.32 -0.95 -17.75
C ASP A 249 -17.42 -1.70 -18.53
N ALA A 250 -17.30 -1.85 -19.85
CA ALA A 250 -18.20 -2.66 -20.67
C ALA A 250 -18.18 -4.15 -20.29
N PHE A 251 -17.01 -4.69 -19.92
CA PHE A 251 -16.89 -6.07 -19.42
C PHE A 251 -17.65 -6.28 -18.09
N PHE A 252 -17.67 -5.29 -17.20
CA PHE A 252 -18.35 -5.39 -15.90
C PHE A 252 -19.85 -5.04 -15.93
N GLU A 253 -20.32 -4.36 -16.98
CA GLU A 253 -21.71 -3.89 -17.10
C GLU A 253 -22.77 -5.01 -17.02
N PRO A 254 -22.62 -6.22 -17.61
CA PRO A 254 -23.59 -7.30 -17.45
C PRO A 254 -23.76 -7.75 -15.98
N TYR A 255 -22.65 -7.87 -15.24
CA TYR A 255 -22.66 -8.25 -13.82
C TYR A 255 -23.25 -7.15 -12.93
N LYS A 256 -23.10 -5.89 -13.33
CA LYS A 256 -23.71 -4.70 -12.71
C LYS A 256 -25.22 -4.68 -12.92
N GLN A 257 -25.70 -4.95 -14.14
CA GLN A 257 -27.13 -5.06 -14.46
C GLN A 257 -27.79 -6.23 -13.71
N GLN A 258 -27.09 -7.35 -13.56
CA GLN A 258 -27.55 -8.48 -12.74
C GLN A 258 -27.52 -8.20 -11.22
N GLY A 259 -26.88 -7.11 -10.77
CA GLY A 259 -26.73 -6.79 -9.33
C GLY A 259 -25.76 -7.72 -8.60
N LEU A 260 -24.70 -8.20 -9.27
CA LEU A 260 -23.62 -9.02 -8.70
C LEU A 260 -22.36 -8.18 -8.40
N LEU A 261 -22.15 -7.10 -9.14
CA LEU A 261 -21.02 -6.18 -8.95
C LEU A 261 -21.27 -5.26 -7.74
N THR A 262 -20.50 -5.42 -6.66
CA THR A 262 -20.52 -4.51 -5.48
C THR A 262 -19.27 -3.63 -5.37
N ILE A 263 -18.32 -3.78 -6.29
CA ILE A 263 -17.03 -3.11 -6.32
C ILE A 263 -17.01 -1.93 -7.29
N ASN A 264 -16.09 -1.00 -7.06
CA ASN A 264 -15.79 0.09 -7.98
C ASN A 264 -14.79 -0.39 -9.06
N THR A 265 -15.16 -0.28 -10.34
CA THR A 265 -14.38 -0.79 -11.48
C THR A 265 -13.05 -0.06 -11.69
N ASN A 266 -12.87 1.16 -11.17
CA ASN A 266 -11.61 1.90 -11.23
C ASN A 266 -10.43 1.22 -10.50
N ARG A 267 -10.67 0.12 -9.78
CA ARG A 267 -9.62 -0.80 -9.30
C ARG A 267 -8.91 -1.54 -10.45
N TYR A 268 -9.59 -1.72 -11.59
CA TYR A 268 -9.14 -2.47 -12.76
C TYR A 268 -8.78 -1.58 -13.97
N HIS A 269 -8.86 -0.26 -13.83
CA HIS A 269 -8.37 0.70 -14.82
C HIS A 269 -6.84 0.85 -14.75
N GLY A 270 -6.17 0.86 -15.90
CA GLY A 270 -4.72 1.05 -16.14
C GLY A 270 -3.76 0.90 -14.94
N LYS A 271 -3.41 2.01 -14.28
CA LYS A 271 -2.43 2.02 -13.17
C LYS A 271 -2.94 1.29 -11.91
N SER A 272 -4.25 1.30 -11.65
CA SER A 272 -4.83 0.59 -10.51
C SER A 272 -4.65 -0.93 -10.68
N LEU A 273 -4.98 -1.45 -11.86
CA LEU A 273 -4.86 -2.87 -12.21
C LEU A 273 -3.41 -3.37 -12.10
N THR A 274 -2.48 -2.66 -12.74
CA THR A 274 -1.05 -3.03 -12.69
C THR A 274 -0.48 -2.93 -11.27
N THR A 275 -0.94 -1.98 -10.44
CA THR A 275 -0.58 -1.92 -9.01
C THR A 275 -1.22 -3.05 -8.20
N PHE A 276 -2.38 -3.57 -8.61
CA PHE A 276 -3.05 -4.70 -7.97
C PHE A 276 -2.35 -6.02 -8.30
N ILE A 277 -2.06 -6.28 -9.57
CA ILE A 277 -1.30 -7.45 -10.05
C ILE A 277 0.08 -7.51 -9.37
N GLN A 278 0.83 -6.40 -9.36
CA GLN A 278 2.15 -6.35 -8.74
C GLN A 278 2.11 -6.63 -7.22
N LYS A 279 1.00 -6.28 -6.54
CA LYS A 279 0.77 -6.64 -5.13
C LYS A 279 0.35 -8.09 -4.91
N PHE A 280 -0.30 -8.72 -5.89
CA PHE A 280 -0.64 -10.14 -5.81
C PHE A 280 0.63 -11.01 -5.87
N PHE A 281 1.49 -10.79 -6.87
CA PHE A 281 2.79 -11.49 -7.00
C PHE A 281 3.67 -11.28 -5.76
N ASN A 282 3.95 -10.03 -5.40
CA ASN A 282 4.81 -9.70 -4.25
C ASN A 282 4.17 -9.98 -2.88
N GLY A 283 2.86 -10.25 -2.84
CA GLY A 283 2.09 -10.34 -1.60
C GLY A 283 1.54 -11.73 -1.32
N ILE A 284 0.59 -12.22 -2.10
CA ILE A 284 -0.09 -13.50 -1.82
C ILE A 284 0.71 -14.65 -2.42
N ALA A 285 1.10 -14.58 -3.70
CA ALA A 285 1.84 -15.65 -4.36
C ALA A 285 3.16 -15.96 -3.63
N LYS A 286 3.98 -14.94 -3.36
CA LYS A 286 5.26 -15.09 -2.66
C LYS A 286 5.17 -15.56 -1.21
N ARG A 287 4.10 -15.22 -0.46
CA ARG A 287 3.93 -15.70 0.93
C ARG A 287 3.44 -17.15 1.04
N ASN A 288 2.85 -17.69 -0.02
CA ASN A 288 2.29 -19.04 -0.04
C ASN A 288 3.02 -19.96 -1.06
N ASN A 289 4.16 -19.52 -1.60
CA ASN A 289 4.99 -20.23 -2.58
C ASN A 289 4.20 -20.77 -3.80
N PHE A 290 3.35 -19.94 -4.40
CA PHE A 290 2.62 -20.30 -5.63
C PHE A 290 3.58 -20.47 -6.81
N ASP A 291 3.39 -21.50 -7.65
CA ASP A 291 4.02 -21.63 -8.96
C ASP A 291 3.37 -20.65 -9.95
N LEU A 292 3.81 -19.40 -9.91
CA LEU A 292 3.42 -18.36 -10.85
C LEU A 292 4.64 -17.51 -11.26
N GLU A 293 4.78 -17.26 -12.56
CA GLU A 293 5.83 -16.42 -13.15
C GLU A 293 5.18 -15.34 -14.02
N GLU A 294 5.56 -14.06 -13.85
CA GLU A 294 4.93 -12.95 -14.56
C GLU A 294 4.95 -13.14 -16.08
N ARG A 295 6.07 -13.60 -16.64
CA ARG A 295 6.24 -13.86 -18.09
C ARG A 295 5.39 -15.01 -18.63
N ARG A 296 5.06 -15.99 -17.79
CA ARG A 296 4.38 -17.23 -18.17
C ARG A 296 2.87 -17.15 -17.97
N ASP A 297 2.45 -16.61 -16.83
CA ASP A 297 1.05 -16.59 -16.38
C ASP A 297 0.42 -15.18 -16.42
N ALA A 298 1.20 -14.12 -16.70
CA ALA A 298 0.72 -12.74 -16.84
C ALA A 298 1.41 -11.93 -17.98
N PRO A 299 1.43 -12.43 -19.24
CA PRO A 299 2.23 -11.86 -20.32
C PRO A 299 1.83 -10.44 -20.77
N LYS A 300 0.55 -10.04 -20.68
CA LYS A 300 0.16 -8.64 -20.98
C LYS A 300 0.70 -7.68 -19.90
N PHE A 301 0.66 -8.07 -18.63
CA PHE A 301 1.23 -7.33 -17.51
C PHE A 301 2.74 -7.16 -17.64
N GLU A 302 3.44 -8.25 -17.94
CA GLU A 302 4.89 -8.28 -18.15
C GLU A 302 5.31 -7.30 -19.26
N GLY A 303 4.71 -7.42 -20.44
CA GLY A 303 5.01 -6.57 -21.59
C GLY A 303 4.65 -5.10 -21.37
N TYR A 304 3.52 -4.82 -20.71
CA TYR A 304 3.13 -3.45 -20.34
C TYR A 304 4.14 -2.82 -19.36
N MET A 305 4.64 -3.59 -18.39
CA MET A 305 5.62 -3.12 -17.41
C MET A 305 7.00 -2.88 -18.04
N LYS A 306 7.43 -3.73 -18.98
CA LYS A 306 8.65 -3.51 -19.79
C LYS A 306 8.53 -2.33 -20.76
N GLY A 307 7.41 -2.18 -21.46
CA GLY A 307 7.12 -1.01 -22.30
C GLY A 307 7.13 0.31 -21.51
N LYS A 308 6.66 0.27 -20.26
CA LYS A 308 6.72 1.39 -19.30
C LYS A 308 8.15 1.68 -18.80
N ALA A 309 8.99 0.65 -18.63
CA ALA A 309 10.43 0.81 -18.33
C ALA A 309 11.15 1.55 -19.47
N LEU A 310 11.00 1.04 -20.70
CA LEU A 310 11.58 1.61 -21.92
C LEU A 310 11.15 3.06 -22.16
N LYS A 311 9.89 3.39 -21.84
CA LYS A 311 9.36 4.76 -21.85
C LYS A 311 10.01 5.68 -20.81
N TYR A 312 10.37 5.15 -19.64
CA TYR A 312 11.11 5.89 -18.61
C TYR A 312 12.56 6.13 -19.04
N PHE A 313 13.29 5.11 -19.48
CA PHE A 313 14.69 5.23 -19.93
C PHE A 313 14.83 6.25 -21.07
N SER A 314 13.98 6.15 -22.09
CA SER A 314 13.94 7.11 -23.21
C SER A 314 13.67 8.54 -22.75
N LYS A 315 12.81 8.73 -21.74
CA LYS A 315 12.56 10.05 -21.18
C LYS A 315 13.78 10.61 -20.45
N GLN A 316 14.46 9.80 -19.63
CA GLN A 316 15.66 10.24 -18.92
C GLN A 316 16.77 10.62 -19.91
N ARG A 317 17.01 9.79 -20.93
CA ARG A 317 18.04 9.98 -21.95
C ARG A 317 17.78 11.16 -22.89
N PHE A 318 16.56 11.28 -23.44
CA PHE A 318 16.27 12.20 -24.54
C PHE A 318 15.46 13.45 -24.15
N GLU A 319 14.61 13.40 -23.11
CA GLU A 319 13.86 14.59 -22.66
C GLU A 319 14.57 15.35 -21.53
N LEU A 320 15.19 14.62 -20.59
CA LEU A 320 15.74 15.20 -19.36
C LEU A 320 17.26 15.32 -19.37
N GLY A 321 17.96 14.50 -20.16
CA GLY A 321 19.43 14.46 -20.20
C GLY A 321 20.07 13.98 -18.90
N ALA A 322 19.32 13.23 -18.08
CA ALA A 322 19.70 12.77 -16.75
C ALA A 322 20.18 11.31 -16.73
N MET A 323 20.51 10.76 -17.89
CA MET A 323 20.99 9.39 -18.12
C MET A 323 21.93 9.42 -19.32
N SER A 324 23.09 8.77 -19.19
CA SER A 324 24.10 8.69 -20.24
C SER A 324 23.65 7.79 -21.40
N ASP A 325 24.37 7.78 -22.53
CA ASP A 325 23.98 6.94 -23.68
C ASP A 325 24.23 5.46 -23.40
N GLU A 326 25.27 5.17 -22.64
CA GLU A 326 25.76 3.85 -22.23
C GLU A 326 24.74 3.19 -21.29
N ILE A 327 24.36 3.90 -20.21
CA ILE A 327 23.34 3.45 -19.25
C ILE A 327 21.98 3.27 -19.95
N TYR A 328 21.60 4.19 -20.83
CA TYR A 328 20.37 4.07 -21.62
C TYR A 328 20.38 2.84 -22.54
N PHE A 329 21.46 2.65 -23.31
CA PHE A 329 21.61 1.53 -24.23
C PHE A 329 21.56 0.21 -23.46
N GLU A 330 22.24 0.13 -22.32
CA GLU A 330 22.35 -1.06 -21.50
C GLU A 330 20.98 -1.50 -20.91
N HIS A 331 20.22 -0.56 -20.32
CA HIS A 331 18.86 -0.81 -19.84
C HIS A 331 17.89 -1.17 -20.96
N ALA A 332 17.94 -0.45 -22.09
CA ALA A 332 17.09 -0.72 -23.23
C ALA A 332 17.40 -2.09 -23.85
N LYS A 333 18.69 -2.43 -24.06
CA LYS A 333 19.17 -3.73 -24.54
C LYS A 333 18.66 -4.86 -23.66
N ASN A 334 18.92 -4.81 -22.35
CA ASN A 334 18.56 -5.87 -21.42
C ASN A 334 17.02 -6.05 -21.35
N THR A 335 16.26 -4.94 -21.36
CA THR A 335 14.79 -5.01 -21.40
C THR A 335 14.28 -5.62 -22.71
N LEU A 336 14.81 -5.19 -23.87
CA LEU A 336 14.34 -5.62 -25.20
C LEU A 336 14.71 -7.07 -25.52
N GLN A 337 15.93 -7.52 -25.15
CA GLN A 337 16.34 -8.92 -25.32
C GLN A 337 15.45 -9.89 -24.52
N ASN A 338 14.85 -9.42 -23.42
CA ASN A 338 13.93 -10.17 -22.59
C ASN A 338 12.43 -9.87 -22.87
N SER A 339 12.09 -9.12 -23.92
CA SER A 339 10.72 -8.68 -24.23
C SER A 339 10.01 -9.56 -25.26
N SER A 340 8.66 -9.52 -25.28
CA SER A 340 7.87 -10.00 -26.41
C SER A 340 8.03 -9.07 -27.63
N MET A 341 7.83 -9.60 -28.84
CA MET A 341 7.94 -8.78 -30.07
C MET A 341 6.90 -7.65 -30.10
N ASP A 342 5.72 -7.84 -29.50
CA ASP A 342 4.71 -6.77 -29.34
C ASP A 342 5.23 -5.63 -28.46
N THR A 343 5.98 -5.95 -27.40
CA THR A 343 6.61 -4.96 -26.51
C THR A 343 7.74 -4.21 -27.22
N VAL A 344 8.53 -4.89 -28.05
CA VAL A 344 9.55 -4.28 -28.92
C VAL A 344 8.89 -3.35 -29.95
N CYS A 345 7.80 -3.78 -30.59
CA CYS A 345 7.05 -2.97 -31.55
C CYS A 345 6.35 -1.77 -30.90
N TYR A 346 5.77 -1.93 -29.71
CA TYR A 346 5.25 -0.83 -28.88
C TYR A 346 6.34 0.20 -28.57
N TYR A 347 7.55 -0.25 -28.24
CA TYR A 347 8.68 0.64 -27.99
C TYR A 347 9.12 1.41 -29.23
N PHE A 348 9.19 0.75 -30.39
CA PHE A 348 9.50 1.44 -31.64
C PHE A 348 8.38 2.40 -32.07
N MET A 349 7.11 2.07 -31.79
CA MET A 349 5.99 3.00 -31.94
C MET A 349 6.11 4.20 -31.00
N LEU A 350 6.57 4.03 -29.77
CA LEU A 350 6.84 5.14 -28.85
C LEU A 350 7.93 6.07 -29.40
N LEU A 351 9.10 5.52 -29.76
CA LEU A 351 10.23 6.27 -30.33
C LEU A 351 9.90 6.91 -31.70
N TRP A 352 8.99 6.31 -32.47
CA TRP A 352 8.53 6.88 -33.74
C TRP A 352 7.49 7.98 -33.55
N ASN A 353 6.56 7.83 -32.62
CA ASN A 353 5.47 8.80 -32.41
C ASN A 353 5.94 10.06 -31.67
N THR A 354 7.04 10.02 -30.91
CA THR A 354 7.71 11.24 -30.40
C THR A 354 8.23 12.15 -31.53
N ARG A 355 8.35 11.65 -32.77
CA ARG A 355 8.66 12.43 -33.98
C ARG A 355 7.48 13.27 -34.50
N ILE A 356 6.26 12.99 -34.05
CA ILE A 356 5.00 13.47 -34.66
C ILE A 356 4.40 14.67 -33.91
N GLU A 357 4.37 14.64 -32.58
CA GLU A 357 3.77 15.67 -31.70
C GLU A 357 4.54 17.02 -31.69
N GLU A 358 3.87 18.08 -31.19
CA GLU A 358 4.24 19.50 -31.41
C GLU A 358 5.57 19.99 -30.79
N ARG A 359 6.30 19.13 -30.07
CA ARG A 359 7.56 19.48 -29.37
C ARG A 359 8.70 19.94 -30.29
N ARG A 360 8.54 19.82 -31.61
CA ARG A 360 9.54 20.07 -32.67
C ARG A 360 10.32 21.39 -32.53
N LEU A 361 9.70 22.47 -32.04
CA LEU A 361 10.34 23.79 -31.98
C LEU A 361 11.45 23.89 -30.92
N VAL A 362 11.29 23.21 -29.78
CA VAL A 362 12.29 23.21 -28.69
C VAL A 362 13.48 22.31 -29.04
N PHE A 363 13.21 21.08 -29.49
CA PHE A 363 14.25 20.10 -29.79
C PHE A 363 15.13 20.51 -30.98
N ARG A 364 14.58 21.11 -32.05
CA ARG A 364 15.41 21.68 -33.13
C ARG A 364 16.34 22.80 -32.62
N LYS A 365 15.85 23.66 -31.73
CA LYS A 365 16.63 24.79 -31.19
C LYS A 365 17.75 24.31 -30.27
N LEU A 366 17.51 23.26 -29.48
CA LEU A 366 18.55 22.63 -28.64
C LEU A 366 19.57 21.82 -29.47
N ALA A 367 19.14 21.10 -30.51
CA ALA A 367 20.05 20.37 -31.40
C ALA A 367 21.00 21.32 -32.15
N MET A 368 20.49 22.45 -32.65
CA MET A 368 21.32 23.52 -33.25
C MET A 368 22.34 24.11 -32.26
N LEU A 369 22.00 24.20 -30.96
CA LEU A 369 22.89 24.72 -29.92
C LEU A 369 23.92 23.71 -29.41
N ARG A 370 23.76 22.41 -29.67
CA ARG A 370 24.67 21.34 -29.24
C ARG A 370 25.42 20.63 -30.38
N ASN A 371 25.22 21.08 -31.62
CA ASN A 371 25.88 20.54 -32.82
C ASN A 371 25.67 19.01 -33.03
N SER A 372 24.62 18.43 -32.44
CA SER A 372 24.35 16.98 -32.47
C SER A 372 23.02 16.66 -33.15
N VAL A 373 23.07 15.78 -34.16
CA VAL A 373 21.93 15.44 -35.03
C VAL A 373 21.18 14.22 -34.48
N PHE A 374 20.59 14.34 -33.29
CA PHE A 374 19.72 13.31 -32.73
C PHE A 374 18.33 13.33 -33.40
N ASP A 375 18.16 12.57 -34.48
CA ASP A 375 16.85 12.16 -35.00
C ASP A 375 16.48 10.81 -34.37
N PHE A 376 15.28 10.70 -33.76
CA PHE A 376 14.74 9.43 -33.24
C PHE A 376 14.70 8.29 -34.29
N SER A 377 14.76 8.62 -35.58
CA SER A 377 14.88 7.64 -36.67
C SER A 377 16.21 6.89 -36.67
N ILE A 378 17.29 7.53 -36.20
CA ILE A 378 18.59 6.87 -36.02
C ILE A 378 18.45 5.83 -34.90
N GLU A 379 17.83 6.21 -33.77
CA GLU A 379 17.59 5.31 -32.64
C GLU A 379 16.67 4.13 -33.00
N VAL A 380 15.58 4.37 -33.74
CA VAL A 380 14.70 3.27 -34.20
C VAL A 380 15.42 2.35 -35.18
N LEU A 381 16.19 2.88 -36.15
CA LEU A 381 16.93 2.01 -37.09
C LEU A 381 18.09 1.27 -36.42
N PHE A 382 18.72 1.89 -35.42
CA PHE A 382 19.71 1.25 -34.55
C PHE A 382 19.12 0.01 -33.89
N TRP A 383 17.97 0.11 -33.21
CA TRP A 383 17.36 -1.07 -32.56
C TRP A 383 16.83 -2.10 -33.55
N ILE A 384 16.28 -1.68 -34.71
CA ILE A 384 15.87 -2.59 -35.78
C ILE A 384 17.07 -3.41 -36.28
N LYS A 385 18.23 -2.78 -36.51
CA LYS A 385 19.47 -3.50 -36.89
C LYS A 385 20.03 -4.34 -35.76
N TYR A 386 20.13 -3.80 -34.55
CA TYR A 386 20.74 -4.46 -33.39
C TYR A 386 19.99 -5.73 -32.97
N ILE A 387 18.65 -5.72 -33.06
CA ILE A 387 17.79 -6.89 -32.78
C ILE A 387 17.56 -7.75 -34.05
N ASN A 388 18.08 -7.31 -35.21
CA ASN A 388 17.96 -7.97 -36.52
C ASN A 388 16.50 -8.22 -36.95
N ILE A 389 15.67 -7.17 -36.88
CA ILE A 389 14.24 -7.20 -37.24
C ILE A 389 14.06 -6.79 -38.71
N PRO A 390 13.26 -7.51 -39.53
CA PRO A 390 12.94 -7.11 -40.89
C PRO A 390 12.27 -5.73 -40.95
N VAL A 391 12.70 -4.88 -41.89
CA VAL A 391 12.22 -3.49 -42.02
C VAL A 391 10.75 -3.40 -42.44
N ASP A 392 10.22 -4.46 -43.05
CA ASP A 392 8.83 -4.67 -43.43
C ASP A 392 8.03 -5.50 -42.40
N TYR A 393 8.59 -5.77 -41.21
CA TYR A 393 7.89 -6.50 -40.15
C TYR A 393 6.56 -5.81 -39.78
N PRO A 394 5.39 -6.50 -39.85
CA PRO A 394 4.08 -5.86 -39.76
C PRO A 394 3.79 -5.04 -38.50
N GLY A 395 4.40 -5.40 -37.36
CA GLY A 395 4.25 -4.66 -36.10
C GLY A 395 5.01 -3.32 -36.03
N LEU A 396 5.93 -3.06 -36.97
CA LEU A 396 6.62 -1.77 -37.04
C LEU A 396 5.65 -0.65 -37.43
N PRO A 397 5.84 0.59 -36.94
CA PRO A 397 5.03 1.72 -37.37
C PRO A 397 5.07 1.89 -38.90
N TYR A 398 3.93 2.03 -39.56
CA TYR A 398 3.84 2.14 -41.02
C TYR A 398 4.74 3.26 -41.60
N GLY A 399 4.87 4.37 -40.88
CA GLY A 399 5.80 5.45 -41.22
C GLY A 399 7.28 5.01 -41.18
N ALA A 400 7.67 4.18 -40.21
CA ALA A 400 9.01 3.62 -40.09
C ALA A 400 9.29 2.63 -41.21
N GLN A 401 8.40 1.67 -41.45
CA GLN A 401 8.51 0.71 -42.57
C GLN A 401 8.77 1.43 -43.90
N ARG A 402 7.95 2.46 -44.21
CA ARG A 402 8.09 3.24 -45.45
C ARG A 402 9.37 4.07 -45.51
N PHE A 403 9.82 4.62 -44.38
CA PHE A 403 11.00 5.48 -44.31
C PHE A 403 12.32 4.68 -44.39
N PHE A 404 12.37 3.50 -43.76
CA PHE A 404 13.56 2.65 -43.75
C PHE A 404 13.65 1.67 -44.92
N LYS A 405 12.61 1.54 -45.77
CA LYS A 405 12.66 0.71 -46.98
C LYS A 405 13.74 1.16 -48.00
N ASN A 406 14.07 2.44 -48.02
CA ASN A 406 15.20 3.03 -48.76
C ASN A 406 15.80 4.15 -47.88
N PRO A 407 16.64 3.82 -46.89
CA PRO A 407 17.15 4.79 -45.93
C PRO A 407 18.32 5.59 -46.52
N ASP A 408 18.50 6.84 -46.09
CA ASP A 408 19.62 7.70 -46.51
C ASP A 408 20.97 7.03 -46.13
N PRO A 409 21.93 6.88 -47.06
CA PRO A 409 23.27 6.38 -46.77
C PRO A 409 23.99 7.09 -45.62
N LYS A 410 23.72 8.37 -45.37
CA LYS A 410 24.26 9.12 -44.22
C LYS A 410 23.64 8.66 -42.90
N LEU A 411 22.34 8.37 -42.90
CA LEU A 411 21.64 7.84 -41.73
C LEU A 411 22.12 6.40 -41.46
N LEU A 412 22.30 5.58 -42.49
CA LEU A 412 22.95 4.27 -42.37
C LEU A 412 24.35 4.38 -41.75
N ALA A 413 25.20 5.28 -42.24
CA ALA A 413 26.56 5.45 -41.73
C ALA A 413 26.60 5.88 -40.26
N GLU A 414 25.73 6.80 -39.82
CA GLU A 414 25.65 7.20 -38.42
C GLU A 414 25.08 6.08 -37.53
N VAL A 415 24.18 5.24 -38.05
CA VAL A 415 23.71 4.02 -37.35
C VAL A 415 24.82 2.97 -37.24
N GLU A 416 25.59 2.69 -38.29
CA GLU A 416 26.75 1.76 -38.20
C GLU A 416 27.80 2.26 -37.20
N LYS A 417 28.04 3.59 -37.17
CA LYS A 417 28.92 4.22 -36.18
C LYS A 417 28.37 4.09 -34.75
N LEU A 418 27.06 4.25 -34.55
CA LEU A 418 26.42 4.06 -33.23
C LEU A 418 26.36 2.59 -32.80
N ILE A 419 26.22 1.65 -33.75
CA ILE A 419 26.44 0.21 -33.51
C ILE A 419 27.89 0.03 -33.06
N GLY A 420 28.88 0.47 -33.83
CA GLY A 420 30.29 0.41 -33.46
C GLY A 420 30.56 0.94 -32.05
N LEU A 421 30.09 2.14 -31.71
CA LEU A 421 30.23 2.73 -30.37
C LEU A 421 29.59 1.86 -29.29
N ARG A 422 28.30 1.54 -29.40
CA ARG A 422 27.53 0.81 -28.37
C ARG A 422 27.83 -0.70 -28.32
N THR A 423 28.46 -1.26 -29.34
CA THR A 423 28.90 -2.66 -29.40
C THR A 423 30.42 -2.81 -29.43
N SER A 424 31.16 -1.76 -29.05
CA SER A 424 32.54 -1.90 -28.60
C SER A 424 32.59 -2.99 -27.52
N GLN A 425 33.70 -3.72 -27.44
CA GLN A 425 33.91 -4.63 -26.31
C GLN A 425 33.94 -3.85 -24.98
N PRO A 426 33.76 -4.52 -23.83
CA PRO A 426 33.83 -3.86 -22.53
C PRO A 426 35.12 -3.04 -22.37
N GLU A 427 35.11 -2.06 -21.47
CA GLU A 427 36.33 -1.38 -21.03
C GLU A 427 37.39 -2.44 -20.69
N GLU A 428 38.63 -2.23 -21.16
CA GLU A 428 39.75 -3.10 -20.77
C GLU A 428 39.85 -3.12 -19.23
N GLU A 429 40.18 -4.27 -18.66
CA GLU A 429 40.24 -4.41 -17.19
C GLU A 429 41.16 -3.34 -16.61
N VAL A 430 40.65 -2.55 -15.65
CA VAL A 430 41.32 -1.34 -15.19
C VAL A 430 42.63 -1.70 -14.47
N THR A 431 43.74 -1.54 -15.19
CA THR A 431 45.11 -1.80 -14.70
C THR A 431 45.75 -0.59 -14.01
N GLU A 432 45.15 0.59 -14.10
CA GLU A 432 45.62 1.79 -13.40
C GLU A 432 45.11 1.87 -11.96
N GLN A 433 45.93 2.41 -11.06
CA GLN A 433 45.52 2.64 -9.67
C GLN A 433 44.50 3.78 -9.62
N LEU A 434 43.23 3.42 -9.37
CA LEU A 434 42.16 4.40 -9.16
C LEU A 434 42.18 4.99 -7.75
N PHE A 435 41.63 6.20 -7.63
CA PHE A 435 41.43 6.93 -6.38
C PHE A 435 40.03 7.52 -6.36
N VAL A 436 39.41 7.61 -5.17
CA VAL A 436 38.06 8.22 -5.04
C VAL A 436 38.10 9.71 -5.34
N PHE A 437 39.14 10.42 -4.87
CA PHE A 437 39.43 11.80 -5.25
C PHE A 437 40.69 11.82 -6.11
N GLU A 438 40.50 11.76 -7.44
CA GLU A 438 41.55 11.54 -8.43
C GLU A 438 42.57 12.69 -8.52
N ASN A 439 42.13 13.95 -8.38
CA ASN A 439 43.03 15.12 -8.42
C ASN A 439 43.93 15.19 -7.17
N GLU A 440 43.38 14.78 -6.02
CA GLU A 440 44.04 14.78 -4.71
C GLU A 440 44.82 13.49 -4.42
N GLN A 441 44.65 12.45 -5.25
CA GLN A 441 45.15 11.08 -5.03
C GLN A 441 44.81 10.52 -3.64
N LYS A 442 43.56 10.73 -3.19
CA LYS A 442 43.07 10.25 -1.89
C LYS A 442 42.11 9.07 -2.02
N TYR A 443 42.17 8.19 -1.01
CA TYR A 443 41.47 6.92 -0.95
C TYR A 443 41.77 6.06 -2.20
N PRO A 444 42.99 5.47 -2.28
CA PRO A 444 43.28 4.48 -3.30
C PRO A 444 42.28 3.33 -3.22
N ILE A 445 41.81 2.92 -4.40
CA ILE A 445 40.80 1.87 -4.54
C ILE A 445 41.51 0.52 -4.74
N LYS A 446 41.25 -0.43 -3.84
CA LYS A 446 41.60 -1.85 -4.00
C LYS A 446 40.33 -2.60 -4.45
N ILE A 447 40.39 -3.38 -5.52
CA ILE A 447 39.27 -4.21 -5.99
C ILE A 447 39.53 -5.65 -5.55
N VAL A 448 38.51 -6.32 -5.01
CA VAL A 448 38.59 -7.70 -4.49
C VAL A 448 37.68 -8.59 -5.31
N LYS A 449 38.25 -9.54 -6.07
CA LYS A 449 37.52 -10.43 -7.00
C LYS A 449 37.71 -11.92 -6.70
N THR A 450 38.76 -12.27 -5.96
CA THR A 450 39.19 -13.66 -5.70
C THR A 450 39.14 -14.04 -4.22
N GLU A 451 39.22 -15.34 -3.93
CA GLU A 451 39.28 -15.84 -2.55
C GLU A 451 40.50 -15.31 -1.78
N SER A 452 41.66 -15.11 -2.44
CA SER A 452 42.88 -14.61 -1.78
C SER A 452 42.76 -13.14 -1.40
N GLU A 453 42.33 -12.28 -2.32
CA GLU A 453 42.17 -10.85 -2.04
C GLU A 453 41.11 -10.59 -0.94
N LEU A 454 40.10 -11.47 -0.84
CA LEU A 454 39.09 -11.42 0.20
C LEU A 454 39.62 -11.91 1.56
N GLU A 455 40.45 -12.96 1.57
CA GLU A 455 41.19 -13.41 2.75
C GLU A 455 42.13 -12.31 3.27
N ASP A 456 42.91 -11.68 2.39
CA ASP A 456 43.82 -10.58 2.72
C ASP A 456 43.06 -9.37 3.31
N LEU A 457 41.92 -8.99 2.73
CA LEU A 457 41.03 -7.95 3.28
C LEU A 457 40.45 -8.36 4.65
N CYS A 458 40.07 -9.62 4.85
CA CYS A 458 39.61 -10.06 6.18
C CYS A 458 40.73 -9.97 7.22
N VAL A 459 41.97 -10.34 6.86
CA VAL A 459 43.14 -10.18 7.76
C VAL A 459 43.40 -8.70 8.06
N GLU A 460 43.36 -7.80 7.07
CA GLU A 460 43.56 -6.36 7.31
C GLU A 460 42.47 -5.79 8.26
N MET A 461 41.21 -6.23 8.12
CA MET A 461 40.11 -5.89 9.03
C MET A 461 40.24 -6.54 10.43
N ASP A 462 40.80 -7.74 10.53
CA ASP A 462 41.03 -8.43 11.80
C ASP A 462 42.18 -7.77 12.59
N GLU A 463 43.15 -7.12 11.93
CA GLU A 463 44.34 -6.51 12.56
C GLU A 463 44.15 -5.07 13.07
N VAL A 464 43.19 -4.29 12.55
CA VAL A 464 42.87 -2.88 12.90
C VAL A 464 42.88 -2.50 14.39
N GLU A 465 43.03 -1.21 14.68
CA GLU A 465 42.91 -0.68 16.04
C GLU A 465 41.49 -0.81 16.63
N ASN A 466 41.38 -0.86 17.96
CA ASN A 466 40.11 -1.01 18.66
C ASN A 466 39.36 0.32 18.74
N GLY A 467 38.24 0.44 18.03
CA GLY A 467 37.47 1.67 17.87
C GLY A 467 37.52 2.26 16.46
N THR A 468 38.11 1.55 15.49
CA THR A 468 38.12 1.97 14.08
C THR A 468 36.71 2.03 13.49
N PHE A 469 36.38 3.15 12.87
CA PHE A 469 35.16 3.31 12.08
C PHE A 469 35.39 2.86 10.64
N VAL A 470 34.40 2.17 10.06
CA VAL A 470 34.44 1.69 8.66
C VAL A 470 33.22 2.22 7.92
N GLY A 471 33.45 3.03 6.89
CA GLY A 471 32.39 3.41 5.96
C GLY A 471 31.91 2.21 5.17
N TYR A 472 30.60 1.97 5.12
CA TYR A 472 29.97 0.89 4.39
C TYR A 472 28.92 1.46 3.44
N ASP A 473 28.95 1.01 2.19
CA ASP A 473 27.85 1.12 1.24
C ASP A 473 27.73 -0.19 0.42
N SER A 474 26.65 -0.36 -0.35
CA SER A 474 26.51 -1.52 -1.23
C SER A 474 25.60 -1.26 -2.43
N GLU A 475 26.01 -1.79 -3.59
CA GLU A 475 25.29 -1.59 -4.84
C GLU A 475 24.62 -2.88 -5.33
N PHE A 476 23.47 -2.72 -6.00
CA PHE A 476 22.52 -3.81 -6.20
C PHE A 476 22.38 -4.22 -7.66
N ARG A 477 22.25 -5.53 -7.90
CA ARG A 477 21.94 -6.07 -9.24
C ARG A 477 20.61 -5.45 -9.71
N PRO A 478 20.54 -4.86 -10.92
CA PRO A 478 19.35 -4.16 -11.36
C PRO A 478 18.19 -5.16 -11.52
N GLY A 479 17.23 -5.10 -10.60
CA GLY A 479 15.98 -5.83 -10.75
C GLY A 479 15.15 -5.19 -11.85
N HIS A 480 14.80 -5.94 -12.89
CA HIS A 480 13.83 -5.45 -13.87
C HIS A 480 12.50 -5.15 -13.20
N LEU A 481 11.67 -4.34 -13.85
CA LEU A 481 10.30 -4.05 -13.44
C LEU A 481 9.37 -5.29 -13.36
N THR A 482 9.90 -6.46 -13.73
CA THR A 482 9.27 -7.79 -13.77
C THR A 482 9.99 -8.84 -12.91
N ASP A 483 11.13 -8.51 -12.28
CA ASP A 483 11.92 -9.49 -11.51
C ASP A 483 11.49 -9.51 -10.03
N THR A 484 11.15 -10.69 -9.51
CA THR A 484 10.36 -10.85 -8.28
C THR A 484 11.15 -10.77 -6.97
N ASN A 485 11.82 -9.63 -6.74
CA ASN A 485 12.27 -9.16 -5.43
C ASN A 485 13.16 -10.14 -4.64
N THR A 486 14.35 -10.42 -5.15
CA THR A 486 15.52 -10.42 -4.26
C THR A 486 16.39 -9.25 -4.68
N ILE A 487 16.48 -8.21 -3.85
CA ILE A 487 17.61 -7.29 -3.95
C ILE A 487 18.83 -8.17 -3.73
N LYS A 488 19.68 -8.27 -4.74
CA LYS A 488 20.93 -9.02 -4.66
C LYS A 488 22.07 -8.03 -4.67
N VAL A 489 23.02 -8.21 -3.76
CA VAL A 489 24.24 -7.41 -3.79
C VAL A 489 25.04 -7.75 -5.05
N ALA A 490 25.53 -6.72 -5.72
CA ALA A 490 26.44 -6.80 -6.85
C ALA A 490 27.87 -6.48 -6.41
N THR A 491 28.01 -5.48 -5.54
CA THR A 491 29.29 -5.05 -4.96
C THR A 491 29.06 -4.51 -3.54
N ILE A 492 30.05 -4.66 -2.65
CA ILE A 492 30.09 -4.05 -1.31
C ILE A 492 31.28 -3.12 -1.26
N GLN A 493 31.15 -1.95 -0.63
CA GLN A 493 32.24 -0.99 -0.50
C GLN A 493 32.58 -0.70 0.96
N LEU A 494 33.87 -0.77 1.29
CA LEU A 494 34.38 -0.54 2.64
C LEU A 494 35.47 0.53 2.62
N CYS A 495 35.35 1.57 3.44
CA CYS A 495 36.36 2.61 3.60
C CYS A 495 36.92 2.61 5.03
N PHE A 496 38.23 2.42 5.19
CA PHE A 496 38.95 2.52 6.47
C PHE A 496 40.44 2.80 6.23
N HIS A 497 41.14 3.36 7.23
CA HIS A 497 42.56 3.76 7.13
C HIS A 497 42.92 4.53 5.84
N ASP A 498 42.05 5.49 5.46
CA ASP A 498 42.10 6.28 4.23
C ASP A 498 42.33 5.46 2.92
N THR A 499 41.88 4.21 2.91
CA THR A 499 41.86 3.27 1.77
C THR A 499 40.42 2.82 1.52
N THR A 500 40.07 2.47 0.27
CA THR A 500 38.71 1.99 -0.04
C THR A 500 38.75 0.68 -0.83
N TYR A 501 37.87 -0.24 -0.44
CA TYR A 501 37.72 -1.56 -1.04
C TYR A 501 36.42 -1.63 -1.83
N LEU A 502 36.48 -2.18 -3.04
CA LEU A 502 35.31 -2.62 -3.79
C LEU A 502 35.35 -4.15 -3.87
N ILE A 503 34.47 -4.80 -3.10
CA ILE A 503 34.29 -6.25 -3.10
C ILE A 503 33.34 -6.61 -4.24
N ASP A 504 33.82 -7.37 -5.22
CA ASP A 504 33.06 -7.77 -6.39
C ASP A 504 32.27 -9.06 -6.12
N CYS A 505 31.05 -8.90 -5.60
CA CYS A 505 30.20 -10.03 -5.25
C CYS A 505 29.67 -10.82 -6.47
N VAL A 506 29.83 -10.32 -7.70
CA VAL A 506 29.47 -11.06 -8.91
C VAL A 506 30.64 -11.94 -9.35
N GLU A 507 31.87 -11.41 -9.37
CA GLU A 507 33.05 -12.22 -9.73
C GLU A 507 33.38 -13.26 -8.65
N LEU A 508 33.18 -12.94 -7.36
CA LEU A 508 33.27 -13.93 -6.28
C LEU A 508 32.21 -15.05 -6.39
N GLU A 509 31.02 -14.77 -6.94
CA GLU A 509 30.05 -15.82 -7.30
C GLU A 509 30.49 -16.64 -8.53
N ASN A 510 31.11 -16.01 -9.53
CA ASN A 510 31.63 -16.67 -10.74
C ASN A 510 32.79 -17.63 -10.43
N GLU A 511 33.73 -17.19 -9.58
CA GLU A 511 34.82 -17.99 -9.00
C GLU A 511 34.32 -19.06 -8.01
N LYS A 512 33.02 -19.06 -7.68
CA LYS A 512 32.37 -20.01 -6.75
C LYS A 512 32.99 -19.98 -5.35
N LEU A 513 33.22 -18.76 -4.83
CA LEU A 513 33.77 -18.51 -3.51
C LEU A 513 33.09 -19.40 -2.45
N PRO A 514 33.84 -20.23 -1.70
CA PRO A 514 33.25 -21.18 -0.76
C PRO A 514 32.45 -20.52 0.36
N ASP A 515 31.35 -21.16 0.79
CA ASP A 515 30.45 -20.68 1.86
C ASP A 515 31.17 -20.13 3.10
N LYS A 516 32.25 -20.80 3.52
CA LYS A 516 33.13 -20.40 4.64
C LYS A 516 33.71 -18.98 4.52
N MET A 517 33.91 -18.46 3.31
CA MET A 517 34.48 -17.13 3.07
C MET A 517 33.41 -16.03 3.08
N TRP A 518 32.20 -16.31 2.58
CA TRP A 518 31.03 -15.45 2.80
C TRP A 518 30.70 -15.32 4.29
N ILE A 519 30.84 -16.43 5.02
CA ILE A 519 30.75 -16.47 6.48
C ILE A 519 31.85 -15.62 7.12
N ARG A 520 33.14 -15.85 6.78
CA ARG A 520 34.26 -15.07 7.32
C ARG A 520 34.11 -13.56 7.09
N LEU A 521 33.77 -13.15 5.87
CA LEU A 521 33.55 -11.75 5.51
C LEU A 521 32.50 -11.09 6.42
N TYR A 522 31.38 -11.78 6.66
CA TYR A 522 30.36 -11.31 7.60
C TYR A 522 30.91 -11.18 9.03
N GLN A 523 31.74 -12.13 9.50
CA GLN A 523 32.29 -12.09 10.86
C GLN A 523 33.30 -10.95 11.05
N SER A 524 34.28 -10.80 10.14
CA SER A 524 35.27 -9.72 10.22
C SER A 524 34.64 -8.32 10.10
N ILE A 525 33.53 -8.17 9.37
CA ILE A 525 32.78 -6.90 9.32
C ILE A 525 31.85 -6.72 10.55
N PHE A 526 30.95 -7.67 10.82
CA PHE A 526 29.78 -7.46 11.71
C PHE A 526 29.86 -8.14 13.09
N GLU A 527 30.71 -9.14 13.28
CA GLU A 527 31.01 -9.72 14.61
C GLU A 527 32.27 -9.12 15.25
N SER A 528 33.03 -8.31 14.50
CA SER A 528 34.22 -7.62 14.99
C SER A 528 33.89 -6.59 16.07
N LYS A 529 34.50 -6.77 17.24
CA LYS A 529 34.43 -5.84 18.39
C LYS A 529 35.39 -4.66 18.29
N LYS A 530 36.35 -4.74 17.35
CA LYS A 530 37.28 -3.63 17.05
C LYS A 530 36.62 -2.57 16.18
N LEU A 531 35.73 -3.00 15.28
CA LEU A 531 35.10 -2.14 14.28
C LEU A 531 33.75 -1.60 14.74
N THR A 532 33.46 -0.36 14.34
CA THR A 532 32.08 0.15 14.23
C THR A 532 31.81 0.50 12.78
N VAL A 533 30.92 -0.25 12.15
CA VAL A 533 30.54 -0.06 10.74
C VAL A 533 29.54 1.09 10.66
N VAL A 534 29.71 2.01 9.72
CA VAL A 534 28.85 3.19 9.54
C VAL A 534 28.36 3.27 8.09
N GLY A 535 27.04 3.28 7.90
CA GLY A 535 26.42 3.32 6.57
C GLY A 535 25.11 4.12 6.56
N PHE A 536 24.52 4.35 5.38
CA PHE A 536 23.43 5.32 5.22
C PHE A 536 22.08 4.72 4.79
N ASP A 537 21.05 4.87 5.62
CA ASP A 537 19.66 4.43 5.32
C ASP A 537 19.53 2.90 5.05
N LEU A 538 20.45 2.13 5.66
CA LEU A 538 20.82 0.70 5.65
C LEU A 538 19.80 -0.41 5.33
N LYS A 539 18.53 -0.11 5.11
CA LYS A 539 17.48 -1.12 4.95
C LYS A 539 17.71 -2.01 3.73
N HIS A 540 18.13 -1.43 2.61
CA HIS A 540 18.26 -2.18 1.35
C HIS A 540 19.59 -2.94 1.27
N ASP A 541 20.65 -2.37 1.82
CA ASP A 541 21.96 -2.99 2.02
C ASP A 541 21.85 -4.32 2.76
N ILE A 542 21.07 -4.33 3.85
CA ILE A 542 20.87 -5.50 4.69
C ILE A 542 19.92 -6.50 4.02
N GLU A 543 18.92 -6.04 3.25
CA GLU A 543 18.12 -6.93 2.38
C GLU A 543 18.98 -7.58 1.29
N ALA A 544 20.03 -6.89 0.80
CA ALA A 544 20.96 -7.39 -0.22
C ALA A 544 22.04 -8.31 0.35
N LEU A 545 22.64 -7.97 1.50
CA LEU A 545 23.60 -8.80 2.21
C LEU A 545 22.98 -10.15 2.60
N PHE A 546 21.76 -10.13 3.16
CA PHE A 546 21.00 -11.35 3.48
C PHE A 546 20.33 -12.01 2.26
N SER A 547 20.67 -11.60 1.04
CA SER A 547 20.43 -12.40 -0.17
C SER A 547 21.51 -13.48 -0.39
N ILE A 548 22.72 -13.27 0.15
CA ILE A 548 23.83 -14.24 0.12
C ILE A 548 23.43 -15.46 0.96
N HIS A 549 23.40 -16.62 0.32
CA HIS A 549 22.81 -17.83 0.90
C HIS A 549 23.50 -18.31 2.19
N PRO A 550 24.85 -18.41 2.28
CA PRO A 550 25.54 -18.79 3.53
C PRO A 550 25.24 -17.84 4.69
N ILE A 551 25.33 -16.52 4.45
CA ILE A 551 25.06 -15.48 5.45
C ILE A 551 23.63 -15.62 5.99
N ARG A 552 22.66 -15.79 5.10
CA ARG A 552 21.24 -15.97 5.45
C ARG A 552 20.94 -17.27 6.20
N GLN A 553 21.73 -18.33 6.02
CA GLN A 553 21.55 -19.57 6.78
C GLN A 553 22.12 -19.48 8.20
N GLN A 554 23.28 -18.83 8.36
CA GLN A 554 24.02 -18.84 9.64
C GLN A 554 23.64 -17.70 10.59
N PHE A 555 23.39 -16.49 10.07
CA PHE A 555 23.24 -15.28 10.88
C PHE A 555 21.83 -14.69 10.83
N LYS A 556 21.54 -13.72 11.70
CA LYS A 556 20.32 -12.90 11.65
C LYS A 556 20.65 -11.42 11.77
N ILE A 557 19.84 -10.60 11.10
CA ILE A 557 19.90 -9.12 11.14
C ILE A 557 19.80 -8.56 12.57
N GLU A 558 19.10 -9.29 13.45
CA GLU A 558 18.92 -8.95 14.87
C GLU A 558 20.15 -9.22 15.76
N ASP A 559 21.17 -9.89 15.23
CA ASP A 559 22.43 -10.19 15.91
C ASP A 559 23.56 -9.20 15.51
N ILE A 560 23.29 -8.22 14.62
CA ILE A 560 24.26 -7.21 14.18
C ILE A 560 24.35 -6.07 15.20
N GLU A 561 25.35 -6.14 16.08
CA GLU A 561 25.53 -5.14 17.14
C GLU A 561 26.42 -3.95 16.75
N ASN A 562 27.27 -4.02 15.72
CA ASN A 562 28.28 -2.97 15.45
C ASN A 562 27.94 -2.00 14.30
N PHE A 563 26.77 -2.09 13.69
CA PHE A 563 26.40 -1.34 12.47
C PHE A 563 25.50 -0.13 12.77
N VAL A 564 26.03 1.08 12.59
CA VAL A 564 25.40 2.38 12.86
C VAL A 564 24.82 2.99 11.59
N CYS A 565 23.53 3.40 11.64
CA CYS A 565 22.89 4.14 10.56
C CYS A 565 23.14 5.65 10.74
N VAL A 566 24.05 6.22 9.95
CA VAL A 566 24.46 7.64 10.03
C VAL A 566 23.26 8.58 9.85
N ARG A 567 22.31 8.20 9.00
CA ARG A 567 21.03 8.90 8.85
C ARG A 567 20.25 8.96 10.17
N ARG A 568 20.07 7.82 10.86
CA ARG A 568 19.31 7.77 12.11
C ARG A 568 20.04 8.48 13.25
N PHE A 569 21.37 8.40 13.29
CA PHE A 569 22.19 9.14 14.26
C PHE A 569 21.99 10.66 14.10
N SER A 570 22.06 11.16 12.85
CA SER A 570 21.77 12.56 12.52
C SER A 570 20.34 12.97 12.89
N GLU A 571 19.35 12.13 12.60
CA GLU A 571 17.95 12.36 13.01
C GLU A 571 17.77 12.39 14.54
N ILE A 572 18.47 11.54 15.30
CA ILE A 572 18.45 11.53 16.77
C ILE A 572 19.03 12.83 17.34
N LEU A 573 20.17 13.29 16.82
CA LEU A 573 20.78 14.54 17.26
C LEU A 573 19.85 15.73 16.99
N MET A 574 19.22 15.82 15.80
CA MET A 574 18.22 16.84 15.51
C MET A 574 16.90 16.68 16.30
N GLU A 575 16.56 15.48 16.79
CA GLU A 575 15.45 15.25 17.73
C GLU A 575 15.76 15.77 19.15
N ILE A 576 17.04 15.91 19.52
CA ILE A 576 17.52 16.50 20.79
C ILE A 576 17.63 18.02 20.66
N ASP A 577 18.48 18.52 19.75
CA ASP A 577 18.54 19.92 19.36
C ASP A 577 18.98 20.08 17.90
N ILE A 578 18.20 20.85 17.13
CA ILE A 578 18.47 21.20 15.74
C ILE A 578 19.82 21.92 15.55
N ASN A 579 20.28 22.65 16.58
CA ASN A 579 21.53 23.41 16.52
C ASN A 579 22.79 22.51 16.57
N ILE A 580 22.69 21.24 16.98
CA ILE A 580 23.85 20.32 17.05
C ILE A 580 24.51 20.16 15.67
N LEU A 581 23.69 20.02 14.62
CA LEU A 581 24.16 19.90 13.23
C LEU A 581 23.90 21.17 12.40
N ASN A 582 23.07 22.10 12.90
CA ASN A 582 22.75 23.39 12.27
C ASN A 582 22.30 23.30 10.80
N LEU A 583 21.66 22.18 10.43
CA LEU A 583 21.27 21.87 9.05
C LEU A 583 20.06 22.67 8.59
N SER A 584 20.13 23.20 7.37
CA SER A 584 19.04 23.91 6.69
C SER A 584 18.08 22.98 5.94
N LYS A 585 18.54 21.78 5.56
CA LYS A 585 17.74 20.76 4.87
C LYS A 585 17.59 19.47 5.71
N SER A 586 16.89 18.48 5.17
CA SER A 586 16.68 17.16 5.82
C SER A 586 17.94 16.29 5.85
N CYS A 587 18.07 15.40 6.84
CA CYS A 587 19.09 14.33 6.92
C CYS A 587 19.03 13.35 5.73
N ARG A 588 19.60 13.72 4.58
CA ARG A 588 19.90 12.85 3.43
C ARG A 588 21.39 12.98 3.14
N LEU A 589 22.05 11.91 2.68
CA LEU A 589 23.50 11.90 2.47
C LEU A 589 23.99 13.10 1.65
N VAL A 590 23.30 13.40 0.55
CA VAL A 590 23.56 14.57 -0.33
C VAL A 590 23.55 15.89 0.45
N ASN A 591 22.54 16.11 1.28
CA ASN A 591 22.40 17.36 2.04
C ASN A 591 23.45 17.46 3.15
N LEU A 592 23.73 16.34 3.82
CA LEU A 592 24.74 16.25 4.88
C LEU A 592 26.16 16.48 4.30
N SER A 593 26.43 15.96 3.11
CA SER A 593 27.71 16.13 2.42
C SER A 593 27.88 17.56 1.91
N GLU A 594 26.84 18.13 1.31
CA GLU A 594 26.82 19.54 0.86
C GLU A 594 26.96 20.51 2.05
N GLU A 595 26.20 20.33 3.14
CA GLU A 595 26.14 21.29 4.25
C GLU A 595 27.20 21.10 5.35
N LEU A 596 27.79 19.90 5.49
CA LEU A 596 28.82 19.62 6.51
C LEU A 596 30.24 19.46 5.94
N LEU A 597 30.38 19.13 4.64
CA LEU A 597 31.67 18.83 3.98
C LEU A 597 31.94 19.64 2.69
N ASP A 598 30.96 20.38 2.16
CA ASP A 598 30.98 21.02 0.83
C ASP A 598 31.17 20.01 -0.35
N ILE A 599 30.78 18.75 -0.13
CA ILE A 599 30.89 17.67 -1.13
C ILE A 599 29.57 17.52 -1.90
N THR A 600 29.63 17.71 -3.22
CA THR A 600 28.53 17.40 -4.14
C THR A 600 28.60 15.94 -4.59
N ILE A 601 27.59 15.15 -4.23
CA ILE A 601 27.47 13.74 -4.63
C ILE A 601 26.93 13.65 -6.06
N ASP A 602 27.69 13.01 -6.97
CA ASP A 602 27.22 12.63 -8.31
C ASP A 602 26.14 11.52 -8.21
N LYS A 603 25.31 11.38 -9.24
CA LYS A 603 24.24 10.36 -9.33
C LYS A 603 24.16 9.72 -10.70
N SER A 604 25.18 9.90 -11.54
CA SER A 604 25.23 9.35 -12.89
C SER A 604 25.01 7.82 -12.90
N GLU A 605 25.76 7.10 -12.07
CA GLU A 605 25.75 5.63 -11.98
C GLU A 605 24.80 5.05 -10.92
N GLN A 606 24.02 5.87 -10.19
CA GLN A 606 23.02 5.40 -9.20
C GLN A 606 21.96 4.44 -9.80
N ASN A 607 21.81 4.46 -11.13
CA ASN A 607 20.96 3.52 -11.86
C ASN A 607 21.79 2.77 -12.94
N GLY A 608 23.07 2.53 -12.67
CA GLY A 608 23.96 1.74 -13.52
C GLY A 608 23.54 0.27 -13.55
N ASN A 609 24.07 -0.49 -14.52
CA ASN A 609 23.94 -1.94 -14.50
C ASN A 609 25.04 -2.53 -13.62
N TRP A 610 24.80 -2.73 -12.33
CA TRP A 610 25.82 -3.34 -11.46
C TRP A 610 26.09 -4.82 -11.74
N MET A 611 25.41 -5.44 -12.72
CA MET A 611 25.77 -6.74 -13.32
C MET A 611 26.69 -6.64 -14.56
N SER A 612 27.10 -5.44 -14.99
CA SER A 612 28.12 -5.28 -16.05
C SER A 612 29.47 -5.80 -15.57
N ARG A 613 30.15 -6.64 -16.36
CA ARG A 613 31.51 -7.08 -16.08
C ARG A 613 32.40 -7.04 -17.33
N PRO A 614 33.63 -6.49 -17.24
CA PRO A 614 34.16 -5.67 -16.14
C PRO A 614 33.31 -4.42 -15.83
N LEU A 615 33.42 -3.92 -14.60
CA LEU A 615 32.81 -2.65 -14.18
C LEU A 615 33.56 -1.48 -14.81
N ARG A 616 32.84 -0.43 -15.23
CA ARG A 616 33.45 0.79 -15.78
C ARG A 616 34.26 1.55 -14.74
N LYS A 617 35.25 2.34 -15.15
CA LYS A 617 35.96 3.29 -14.25
C LYS A 617 34.98 4.21 -13.50
N SER A 618 33.93 4.69 -14.18
CA SER A 618 32.86 5.50 -13.56
C SER A 618 32.13 4.75 -12.45
N GLN A 619 31.75 3.49 -12.69
CA GLN A 619 31.07 2.63 -11.71
C GLN A 619 31.94 2.37 -10.48
N ILE A 620 33.25 2.10 -10.67
CA ILE A 620 34.19 1.82 -9.58
C ILE A 620 34.38 3.06 -8.69
N VAL A 621 34.62 4.24 -9.29
CA VAL A 621 34.81 5.49 -8.54
C VAL A 621 33.50 5.94 -7.87
N TYR A 622 32.35 5.79 -8.55
CA TYR A 622 31.03 6.10 -7.98
C TYR A 622 30.76 5.30 -6.69
N ALA A 623 30.85 3.97 -6.77
CA ALA A 623 30.44 3.13 -5.64
C ALA A 623 31.38 3.28 -4.44
N THR A 624 32.68 3.47 -4.69
CA THR A 624 33.66 3.69 -3.61
C THR A 624 33.50 5.06 -2.96
N MET A 625 33.13 6.10 -3.73
CA MET A 625 32.81 7.44 -3.23
C MET A 625 31.76 7.43 -2.12
N ASP A 626 30.62 6.74 -2.30
CA ASP A 626 29.56 6.77 -1.29
C ASP A 626 30.05 6.19 0.06
N SER A 627 30.85 5.11 0.07
CA SER A 627 31.44 4.58 1.31
C SER A 627 32.40 5.57 2.03
N VAL A 628 33.19 6.34 1.27
CA VAL A 628 34.08 7.39 1.81
C VAL A 628 33.26 8.56 2.35
N VAL A 629 32.27 9.02 1.58
CA VAL A 629 31.42 10.16 1.92
C VAL A 629 30.58 9.86 3.17
N VAL A 630 30.04 8.64 3.30
CA VAL A 630 29.30 8.23 4.50
C VAL A 630 30.21 8.20 5.74
N LEU A 631 31.44 7.70 5.63
CA LEU A 631 32.40 7.76 6.73
C LEU A 631 32.73 9.20 7.14
N LYS A 632 33.03 10.09 6.18
CA LYS A 632 33.39 11.48 6.48
C LYS A 632 32.19 12.31 6.98
N VAL A 633 30.97 12.01 6.53
CA VAL A 633 29.75 12.58 7.11
C VAL A 633 29.58 12.09 8.55
N PHE A 634 29.81 10.80 8.83
CA PHE A 634 29.75 10.28 10.20
C PHE A 634 30.79 10.92 11.13
N GLU A 635 32.06 10.95 10.71
CA GLU A 635 33.15 11.61 11.45
C GLU A 635 32.76 13.06 11.79
N LYS A 636 32.17 13.79 10.83
CA LYS A 636 31.77 15.19 11.03
C LYS A 636 30.56 15.36 11.94
N VAL A 637 29.55 14.49 11.82
CA VAL A 637 28.37 14.47 12.71
C VAL A 637 28.79 14.11 14.15
N LEU A 638 29.74 13.19 14.32
CA LEU A 638 30.32 12.81 15.60
C LEU A 638 31.15 13.96 16.21
N GLU A 639 32.01 14.62 15.42
CA GLU A 639 32.77 15.81 15.85
C GLU A 639 31.86 16.92 16.37
N LEU A 640 30.75 17.19 15.68
CA LEU A 640 29.77 18.21 16.07
C LEU A 640 29.02 17.81 17.35
N ALA A 641 28.61 16.54 17.49
CA ALA A 641 27.99 16.03 18.71
C ALA A 641 28.94 16.08 19.93
N GLN A 642 30.23 15.80 19.74
CA GLN A 642 31.26 15.88 20.78
C GLN A 642 31.59 17.32 21.21
N LYS A 643 31.40 18.30 20.31
CA LYS A 643 31.67 19.74 20.56
C LYS A 643 30.45 20.53 21.03
N TYR A 644 29.28 19.91 21.14
CA TYR A 644 28.07 20.58 21.60
C TYR A 644 28.16 20.98 23.08
N GLU A 645 27.57 22.13 23.44
CA GLU A 645 27.75 22.75 24.77
C GLU A 645 27.15 21.95 25.94
N GLN A 646 26.20 21.04 25.65
CA GLN A 646 25.56 20.20 26.66
C GLN A 646 26.08 18.75 26.55
N PRO A 647 26.31 18.05 27.66
CA PRO A 647 26.81 16.68 27.64
C PRO A 647 25.78 15.72 27.02
N LEU A 648 26.20 15.00 25.97
CA LEU A 648 25.41 13.96 25.29
C LEU A 648 25.95 12.57 25.64
N GLU A 649 25.08 11.59 25.85
CA GLU A 649 25.44 10.17 26.04
C GLU A 649 25.74 9.51 24.67
N ILE A 650 26.79 9.99 23.99
CA ILE A 650 27.03 9.73 22.55
C ILE A 650 27.04 8.23 22.20
N ASP A 651 27.69 7.37 22.99
CA ASP A 651 27.74 5.92 22.74
C ASP A 651 26.36 5.27 22.68
N LYS A 652 25.46 5.72 23.56
CA LYS A 652 24.06 5.29 23.62
C LYS A 652 23.22 5.90 22.50
N LEU A 653 23.48 7.14 22.09
CA LEU A 653 22.84 7.72 20.89
C LEU A 653 23.27 6.99 19.62
N MET A 654 24.54 6.55 19.54
CA MET A 654 25.00 5.63 18.50
C MET A 654 24.29 4.28 18.61
N GLU A 655 24.17 3.68 19.81
CA GLU A 655 23.42 2.44 20.03
C GLU A 655 21.94 2.53 19.60
N GLU A 656 21.28 3.66 19.88
CA GLU A 656 19.91 3.96 19.43
C GLU A 656 19.79 4.21 17.92
N SER A 657 20.91 4.47 17.24
CA SER A 657 21.00 4.63 15.77
C SER A 657 21.42 3.37 15.01
N ARG A 658 21.75 2.28 15.73
CA ARG A 658 22.12 0.99 15.13
C ARG A 658 20.95 0.34 14.38
N VAL A 659 21.28 -0.61 13.52
CA VAL A 659 20.31 -1.53 12.90
C VAL A 659 19.44 -2.18 13.99
N ARG A 660 18.10 -2.13 13.83
CA ARG A 660 17.15 -2.74 14.79
C ARG A 660 15.99 -3.43 14.09
N ARG A 661 15.43 -4.46 14.75
CA ARG A 661 14.36 -5.36 14.25
C ARG A 661 13.13 -4.58 13.73
N GLU A 662 12.77 -3.46 14.34
CA GLU A 662 11.65 -2.61 13.94
C GLU A 662 11.83 -1.98 12.55
N MET A 663 13.07 -1.70 12.14
CA MET A 663 13.40 -1.08 10.85
C MET A 663 13.14 -2.03 9.67
N TYR A 664 13.27 -3.34 9.90
CA TYR A 664 13.05 -4.40 8.91
C TYR A 664 11.59 -4.86 8.87
N TYR A 665 11.00 -5.22 10.03
CA TYR A 665 9.70 -5.89 10.09
C TYR A 665 8.48 -4.95 9.96
N SER A 666 8.66 -3.63 10.07
CA SER A 666 7.56 -2.65 9.96
C SER A 666 6.93 -2.52 8.56
N ILE A 667 7.53 -3.16 7.54
CA ILE A 667 7.03 -3.18 6.16
C ILE A 667 6.61 -4.59 5.71
N SER A 668 7.32 -5.65 6.13
CA SER A 668 6.96 -7.04 5.79
C SER A 668 5.66 -7.50 6.47
N MET A 669 5.40 -7.04 7.70
CA MET A 669 4.07 -7.12 8.32
C MET A 669 3.22 -5.91 7.89
N GLY A 670 2.60 -6.02 6.71
CA GLY A 670 1.87 -4.92 6.04
C GLY A 670 0.74 -4.29 6.86
N ARG A 671 1.08 -3.30 7.70
CA ARG A 671 0.19 -2.49 8.57
C ARG A 671 -0.85 -3.29 9.38
N GLY A 672 -0.50 -4.51 9.77
CA GLY A 672 -1.36 -5.42 10.53
C GLY A 672 -0.84 -5.71 11.93
N LEU A 673 -1.55 -5.23 12.96
CA LEU A 673 -1.52 -5.74 14.34
C LEU A 673 -0.16 -5.73 15.07
N SER A 674 0.41 -4.53 15.27
CA SER A 674 1.18 -4.24 16.49
C SER A 674 0.68 -2.93 17.13
N GLY A 675 0.91 -2.76 18.43
CA GLY A 675 0.25 -1.72 19.22
C GLY A 675 0.75 -0.31 18.91
N LYS A 676 -0.13 0.59 18.48
CA LYS A 676 0.17 2.03 18.39
C LYS A 676 0.41 2.63 19.79
N SER A 677 1.67 2.71 20.20
CA SER A 677 2.08 3.81 21.08
C SER A 677 1.76 5.13 20.35
N LYS A 678 1.17 6.09 21.08
CA LYS A 678 0.53 7.24 20.44
C LYS A 678 1.55 8.31 20.00
N LYS A 679 2.14 8.18 18.81
CA LYS A 679 2.66 9.36 18.08
C LYS A 679 1.45 10.22 17.67
N THR A 680 1.08 11.17 18.53
CA THR A 680 -0.06 12.08 18.33
C THR A 680 0.26 13.15 17.31
N GLY A 681 -0.09 12.90 16.05
CA GLY A 681 -0.03 13.90 14.99
C GLY A 681 -0.41 13.33 13.63
N ARG A 682 -1.09 14.15 12.81
CA ARG A 682 -1.39 13.89 11.38
C ARG A 682 -2.29 12.65 11.11
N ASN A 683 -3.54 12.70 11.60
CA ASN A 683 -4.75 12.43 10.79
C ASN A 683 -6.04 12.66 11.62
N ILE A 684 -7.05 13.29 11.00
CA ILE A 684 -8.32 13.64 11.64
C ILE A 684 -9.39 12.58 11.28
N SER A 685 -9.38 11.45 11.99
CA SER A 685 -10.29 10.31 11.74
C SER A 685 -10.86 9.74 13.05
N SER A 686 -11.67 10.54 13.74
CA SER A 686 -12.32 10.18 15.01
C SER A 686 -13.65 10.94 15.15
N PRO A 687 -14.74 10.31 15.66
CA PRO A 687 -16.01 10.98 15.92
C PRO A 687 -15.90 12.26 16.77
N ALA A 688 -14.92 12.30 17.71
CA ALA A 688 -14.69 13.47 18.56
C ALA A 688 -14.26 14.72 17.76
N HIS A 689 -13.64 14.55 16.58
CA HIS A 689 -13.22 15.69 15.75
C HIS A 689 -14.38 16.30 14.96
N PHE A 690 -15.42 15.52 14.64
CA PHE A 690 -16.63 16.06 14.02
C PHE A 690 -17.40 16.98 14.97
N GLN A 691 -17.34 16.74 16.29
CA GLN A 691 -17.91 17.63 17.29
C GLN A 691 -17.19 19.00 17.27
N VAL A 692 -15.86 19.01 17.27
CA VAL A 692 -15.04 20.24 17.12
C VAL A 692 -15.43 21.02 15.85
N ILE A 693 -15.60 20.33 14.72
CA ILE A 693 -15.99 20.96 13.44
C ILE A 693 -17.44 21.52 13.46
N GLN A 694 -18.32 21.00 14.33
CA GLN A 694 -19.68 21.52 14.49
C GLN A 694 -19.76 22.67 15.51
N ASP A 695 -18.98 22.62 16.58
CA ASP A 695 -18.97 23.59 17.67
C ASP A 695 -18.22 24.88 17.29
N HIS A 696 -17.22 24.80 16.40
CA HIS A 696 -16.48 25.96 15.87
C HIS A 696 -17.27 26.71 14.79
N ARG A 697 -18.23 27.55 15.21
CA ARG A 697 -18.98 28.48 14.36
C ARG A 697 -19.01 29.88 14.98
N ASP A 698 -18.97 30.91 14.13
CA ASP A 698 -19.16 32.30 14.55
C ASP A 698 -20.55 32.79 14.12
N PRO A 699 -21.53 32.89 15.04
CA PRO A 699 -22.90 33.30 14.69
C PRO A 699 -23.02 34.78 14.29
N THR A 700 -21.95 35.58 14.37
CA THR A 700 -21.94 36.99 13.95
C THR A 700 -21.55 37.19 12.47
N LYS A 701 -21.05 36.14 11.81
CA LYS A 701 -20.57 36.18 10.42
C LYS A 701 -21.54 35.50 9.45
N PRO A 702 -21.57 35.88 8.16
CA PRO A 702 -22.25 35.08 7.14
C PRO A 702 -21.63 33.68 7.04
N LEU A 703 -22.46 32.67 6.78
CA LEU A 703 -22.03 31.30 6.53
C LEU A 703 -21.55 31.15 5.07
N GLN A 704 -20.38 30.53 4.88
CA GLN A 704 -19.81 30.22 3.56
C GLN A 704 -19.76 28.70 3.35
N LYS A 705 -19.89 28.20 2.12
CA LYS A 705 -19.66 26.76 1.87
C LYS A 705 -18.18 26.50 1.61
N PRO A 706 -17.64 25.32 1.95
CA PRO A 706 -16.21 25.03 1.77
C PRO A 706 -15.70 25.26 0.34
N PHE A 707 -16.49 24.92 -0.69
CA PHE A 707 -16.11 25.07 -2.10
C PHE A 707 -16.13 26.51 -2.62
N ASP A 708 -16.78 27.45 -1.92
CA ASP A 708 -16.75 28.87 -2.29
C ASP A 708 -15.39 29.49 -1.97
N LEU A 709 -14.65 28.91 -1.02
CA LEU A 709 -13.39 29.43 -0.51
C LEU A 709 -12.18 28.87 -1.29
N LYS A 710 -11.56 29.73 -2.10
CA LYS A 710 -10.38 29.38 -2.92
C LYS A 710 -9.09 29.88 -2.27
N LEU A 711 -8.25 28.93 -1.87
CA LEU A 711 -7.04 29.19 -1.07
C LEU A 711 -5.76 28.82 -1.79
N VAL A 712 -4.67 29.45 -1.36
CA VAL A 712 -3.28 29.00 -1.53
C VAL A 712 -2.70 28.89 -0.13
N ILE A 713 -2.01 27.78 0.17
CA ILE A 713 -1.28 27.66 1.44
C ILE A 713 0.24 27.78 1.25
N ASP A 714 0.87 28.38 2.25
CA ASP A 714 2.30 28.36 2.49
C ASP A 714 2.85 26.92 2.68
N THR A 715 4.13 26.71 2.36
CA THR A 715 4.83 25.43 2.57
C THR A 715 4.93 25.05 4.05
N MET A 716 4.88 26.01 4.96
CA MET A 716 4.79 25.76 6.41
C MET A 716 3.41 25.23 6.85
N LEU A 717 2.38 25.37 6.00
CA LEU A 717 0.98 25.02 6.30
C LEU A 717 0.45 23.81 5.51
N LEU A 718 1.33 23.02 4.89
CA LEU A 718 0.99 21.82 4.11
C LEU A 718 0.09 20.81 4.85
N GLY A 719 0.20 20.73 6.18
CA GLY A 719 -0.69 19.90 7.02
C GLY A 719 -2.12 20.44 7.09
N LEU A 720 -2.28 21.75 7.29
CA LEU A 720 -3.58 22.41 7.36
C LEU A 720 -4.29 22.36 5.99
N GLY A 721 -3.61 22.70 4.90
CA GLY A 721 -4.23 22.67 3.56
C GLY A 721 -4.65 21.27 3.11
N LYS A 722 -3.95 20.21 3.53
CA LYS A 722 -4.38 18.82 3.32
C LYS A 722 -5.68 18.51 4.06
N ASN A 723 -5.83 18.96 5.31
CA ASN A 723 -7.07 18.82 6.07
C ASN A 723 -8.21 19.64 5.44
N LEU A 724 -7.95 20.87 4.99
CA LEU A 724 -8.95 21.72 4.34
C LEU A 724 -9.45 21.14 3.00
N ARG A 725 -8.57 20.51 2.19
CA ARG A 725 -9.00 19.74 1.01
C ARG A 725 -9.94 18.58 1.36
N LEU A 726 -9.70 17.88 2.48
CA LEU A 726 -10.57 16.81 2.96
C LEU A 726 -11.94 17.31 3.45
N LEU A 727 -12.05 18.61 3.74
CA LEU A 727 -13.30 19.32 4.05
C LEU A 727 -13.90 20.04 2.83
N GLY A 728 -13.46 19.73 1.61
CA GLY A 728 -14.04 20.25 0.36
C GLY A 728 -13.62 21.67 -0.02
N VAL A 729 -12.60 22.23 0.62
CA VAL A 729 -12.07 23.57 0.30
C VAL A 729 -11.15 23.50 -0.93
N ASP A 730 -11.30 24.43 -1.87
CA ASP A 730 -10.44 24.55 -3.06
C ASP A 730 -9.08 25.14 -2.69
N VAL A 731 -8.20 24.31 -2.14
CA VAL A 731 -6.83 24.70 -1.73
C VAL A 731 -5.82 24.34 -2.81
N TYR A 732 -5.07 25.32 -3.31
CA TYR A 732 -3.81 25.09 -4.01
C TYR A 732 -2.71 24.80 -2.99
N ILE A 733 -1.97 23.72 -3.22
CA ILE A 733 -0.90 23.23 -2.35
C ILE A 733 0.38 23.23 -3.21
N PRO A 734 1.37 24.09 -2.93
CA PRO A 734 2.64 24.09 -3.65
C PRO A 734 3.44 22.81 -3.34
N ILE A 735 4.35 22.45 -4.26
CA ILE A 735 5.27 21.32 -4.07
C ILE A 735 6.40 21.72 -3.11
N ASP A 736 6.93 22.93 -3.31
CA ASP A 736 8.06 23.53 -2.62
C ASP A 736 7.94 25.08 -2.61
N SER A 737 8.94 25.78 -2.04
CA SER A 737 8.94 27.25 -1.98
C SER A 737 9.01 27.91 -3.36
N ASN A 738 9.73 27.28 -4.31
CA ASN A 738 9.79 27.77 -5.68
C ASN A 738 8.42 27.67 -6.37
N GLY A 739 7.68 26.58 -6.16
CA GLY A 739 6.31 26.40 -6.63
C GLY A 739 5.32 27.40 -6.01
N PHE A 740 5.49 27.77 -4.75
CA PHE A 740 4.72 28.84 -4.10
C PHE A 740 5.04 30.21 -4.73
N THR A 741 6.33 30.57 -4.81
CA THR A 741 6.80 31.83 -5.43
C THR A 741 6.36 31.94 -6.89
N LYS A 742 6.45 30.84 -7.66
CA LYS A 742 5.96 30.74 -9.03
C LYS A 742 4.45 30.97 -9.10
N TYR A 743 3.66 30.34 -8.22
CA TYR A 743 2.22 30.54 -8.18
C TYR A 743 1.86 32.01 -7.89
N LEU A 744 2.56 32.69 -6.98
CA LEU A 744 2.33 34.12 -6.71
C LEU A 744 2.61 34.98 -7.95
N ARG A 745 3.69 34.71 -8.69
CA ARG A 745 4.02 35.38 -9.95
C ARG A 745 2.97 35.13 -11.04
N GLU A 746 2.46 33.91 -11.15
CA GLU A 746 1.39 33.56 -12.09
C GLU A 746 0.05 34.21 -11.69
N MET A 747 -0.28 34.23 -10.40
CA MET A 747 -1.49 34.87 -9.86
C MET A 747 -1.48 36.39 -10.09
N ARG A 748 -0.31 37.05 -10.00
CA ARG A 748 -0.11 38.47 -10.33
C ARG A 748 -0.46 38.81 -11.79
N LEU A 749 -0.43 37.83 -12.70
CA LEU A 749 -0.83 37.97 -14.10
C LEU A 749 -2.30 37.57 -14.37
N SER A 750 -3.03 37.14 -13.33
CA SER A 750 -4.42 36.68 -13.44
C SER A 750 -5.44 37.77 -13.11
N PHE A 751 -6.63 37.69 -13.73
CA PHE A 751 -7.75 38.59 -13.42
C PHE A 751 -8.14 38.54 -11.94
N PRO A 752 -8.50 39.66 -11.28
CA PRO A 752 -8.83 39.70 -9.85
C PRO A 752 -9.86 38.66 -9.38
N LYS A 753 -10.85 38.32 -10.23
CA LYS A 753 -11.87 37.30 -9.94
C LYS A 753 -11.34 35.86 -9.82
N ASN A 754 -10.10 35.60 -10.25
CA ASN A 754 -9.44 34.30 -10.22
C ASN A 754 -8.34 34.21 -9.15
N GLN A 755 -8.06 35.31 -8.43
CA GLN A 755 -7.08 35.30 -7.35
C GLN A 755 -7.57 34.46 -6.17
N ARG A 756 -6.63 33.90 -5.42
CA ARG A 756 -6.88 33.05 -4.25
C ARG A 756 -6.39 33.71 -2.99
N LEU A 757 -7.04 33.43 -1.86
CA LEU A 757 -6.60 33.92 -0.56
C LEU A 757 -5.36 33.14 -0.10
N ILE A 758 -4.28 33.84 0.24
CA ILE A 758 -3.01 33.23 0.64
C ILE A 758 -3.03 33.05 2.16
N ILE A 759 -2.91 31.81 2.64
CA ILE A 759 -2.79 31.49 4.06
C ILE A 759 -1.31 31.22 4.38
N THR A 760 -0.73 32.00 5.29
CA THR A 760 0.70 31.95 5.66
C THR A 760 0.89 32.16 7.17
N VAL A 761 2.13 32.20 7.65
CA VAL A 761 2.54 32.38 9.05
C VAL A 761 3.55 33.52 9.19
N PRO A 762 3.66 34.18 10.36
CA PRO A 762 4.68 35.20 10.59
C PRO A 762 6.08 34.66 10.31
N SER A 763 6.74 35.20 9.28
CA SER A 763 8.04 34.74 8.78
C SER A 763 8.67 35.81 7.88
N LYS A 764 10.00 35.76 7.69
CA LYS A 764 10.69 36.65 6.74
C LYS A 764 10.15 36.48 5.30
N SER A 765 9.85 35.23 4.92
CA SER A 765 9.27 34.89 3.60
C SER A 765 7.92 35.57 3.35
N TYR A 766 7.04 35.58 4.36
CA TYR A 766 5.75 36.29 4.27
C TYR A 766 5.93 37.79 4.03
N GLU A 767 6.79 38.47 4.80
CA GLU A 767 6.98 39.92 4.62
C GLU A 767 7.59 40.23 3.24
N THR A 768 8.60 39.48 2.78
CA THR A 768 9.15 39.62 1.41
C THR A 768 8.07 39.40 0.35
N HIS A 769 7.28 38.33 0.42
CA HIS A 769 6.24 38.06 -0.57
C HIS A 769 5.09 39.07 -0.53
N LYS A 770 4.85 39.72 0.61
CA LYS A 770 3.88 40.81 0.78
C LYS A 770 4.39 42.13 0.18
N GLU A 771 5.68 42.43 0.33
CA GLU A 771 6.34 43.55 -0.36
C GLU A 771 6.38 43.34 -1.88
N GLU A 772 6.66 42.11 -2.35
CA GLU A 772 6.65 41.75 -3.77
C GLU A 772 5.24 41.77 -4.40
N ASN A 773 4.19 41.51 -3.61
CA ASN A 773 2.82 41.29 -4.08
C ASN A 773 1.79 42.10 -3.24
N PRO A 774 1.86 43.46 -3.21
CA PRO A 774 1.05 44.29 -2.32
C PRO A 774 -0.46 44.26 -2.61
N ASN A 775 -0.85 43.78 -3.79
CA ASN A 775 -2.26 43.61 -4.20
C ASN A 775 -2.82 42.20 -3.88
N ALA A 776 -2.00 41.30 -3.31
CA ALA A 776 -2.42 39.95 -2.99
C ALA A 776 -3.01 39.88 -1.57
N HIS A 777 -4.07 39.07 -1.41
CA HIS A 777 -4.78 38.96 -0.14
C HIS A 777 -4.09 37.91 0.74
N PHE A 778 -3.27 38.37 1.68
CA PHE A 778 -2.61 37.53 2.69
C PHE A 778 -3.45 37.43 3.97
N PHE A 779 -3.54 36.23 4.52
CA PHE A 779 -4.09 35.94 5.84
C PHE A 779 -3.05 35.20 6.67
N VAL A 780 -2.70 35.77 7.83
CA VAL A 780 -1.58 35.33 8.67
C VAL A 780 -2.10 34.58 9.88
N LEU A 781 -1.76 33.29 9.99
CA LEU A 781 -2.06 32.46 11.15
C LEU A 781 -1.00 32.65 12.23
N ASN A 782 -1.35 33.41 13.26
CA ASN A 782 -0.51 33.62 14.44
C ASN A 782 -0.47 32.36 15.33
N ASN A 783 0.58 32.22 16.15
CA ASN A 783 0.76 31.19 17.17
C ASN A 783 0.82 29.71 16.70
N VAL A 784 1.00 29.45 15.40
CA VAL A 784 1.05 28.10 14.80
C VAL A 784 2.12 27.19 15.43
N TYR A 785 3.27 27.73 15.84
CA TYR A 785 4.37 26.95 16.41
C TYR A 785 4.14 26.49 17.87
N ASN A 786 3.35 27.24 18.65
CA ASN A 786 3.16 26.96 20.09
C ASN A 786 2.09 25.89 20.36
N THR A 787 1.25 25.58 19.36
CA THR A 787 0.07 24.73 19.49
C THR A 787 0.28 23.40 18.77
N ARG A 788 0.74 22.38 19.50
CA ARG A 788 1.02 21.02 18.97
C ARG A 788 -0.23 20.24 18.50
N ASN A 789 -1.40 20.88 18.41
CA ASN A 789 -2.69 20.26 18.10
C ASN A 789 -3.27 20.78 16.76
N PRO A 790 -3.24 19.99 15.67
CA PRO A 790 -3.80 20.38 14.37
C PRO A 790 -5.31 20.70 14.37
N LEU A 791 -6.06 20.25 15.39
CA LEU A 791 -7.48 20.57 15.55
C LEU A 791 -7.70 22.04 15.94
N GLU A 792 -6.74 22.64 16.65
CA GLU A 792 -6.81 24.00 17.15
C GLU A 792 -6.53 25.01 16.04
N HIS A 793 -5.57 24.71 15.16
CA HIS A 793 -5.36 25.45 13.91
C HIS A 793 -6.60 25.39 13.01
N LEU A 794 -7.24 24.22 12.93
CA LEU A 794 -8.48 24.03 12.18
C LEU A 794 -9.65 24.80 12.81
N GLY A 795 -9.82 24.75 14.13
CA GLY A 795 -10.87 25.49 14.84
C GLY A 795 -10.73 27.01 14.72
N ASN A 796 -9.51 27.54 14.79
CA ASN A 796 -9.23 28.95 14.55
C ASN A 796 -9.53 29.36 13.09
N PHE A 797 -9.23 28.49 12.13
CA PHE A 797 -9.56 28.69 10.72
C PHE A 797 -11.08 28.69 10.49
N LEU A 798 -11.80 27.71 11.05
CA LEU A 798 -13.26 27.59 10.94
C LEU A 798 -13.99 28.78 11.59
N ASN A 799 -13.56 29.23 12.76
CA ASN A 799 -14.08 30.44 13.42
C ASN A 799 -13.85 31.71 12.59
N PHE A 800 -12.78 31.79 11.79
CA PHE A 800 -12.53 32.95 10.95
C PHE A 800 -13.47 32.99 9.73
N PHE A 801 -13.52 31.91 8.94
CA PHE A 801 -14.27 31.85 7.69
C PHE A 801 -15.74 31.44 7.82
N ASN A 802 -16.15 30.90 8.98
CA ASN A 802 -17.51 30.46 9.30
C ASN A 802 -18.11 29.49 8.27
N LEU A 803 -17.45 28.34 8.10
CA LEU A 803 -17.80 27.36 7.07
C LEU A 803 -18.96 26.45 7.49
N ASP A 804 -19.98 26.33 6.63
CA ASP A 804 -21.09 25.39 6.81
C ASP A 804 -20.75 24.01 6.23
N ILE A 805 -20.12 23.17 7.06
CA ILE A 805 -19.70 21.81 6.71
C ILE A 805 -20.81 20.81 7.11
N ARG A 806 -21.40 20.09 6.15
CA ARG A 806 -22.53 19.17 6.38
C ARG A 806 -22.22 17.72 6.02
N LYS A 807 -23.09 16.79 6.44
CA LYS A 807 -22.94 15.38 6.06
C LYS A 807 -23.36 15.09 4.62
N GLU A 808 -24.27 15.88 4.06
CA GLU A 808 -24.69 15.76 2.66
C GLU A 808 -23.62 16.22 1.63
N ASP A 809 -22.59 16.96 2.04
CA ASP A 809 -21.55 17.51 1.13
C ASP A 809 -20.53 16.46 0.62
N GLY A 810 -20.73 15.16 0.91
CA GLY A 810 -20.05 14.07 0.20
C GLY A 810 -18.62 13.73 0.68
N PHE A 811 -18.29 13.91 1.97
CA PHE A 811 -16.97 13.61 2.56
C PHE A 811 -16.62 12.11 2.68
N ALA A 812 -16.83 11.34 1.62
CA ALA A 812 -16.65 9.89 1.54
C ALA A 812 -15.18 9.45 1.41
N LYS A 813 -14.33 9.81 2.38
CA LYS A 813 -12.92 9.33 2.46
C LYS A 813 -12.24 9.43 3.84
N LEU A 814 -13.00 9.49 4.94
CA LEU A 814 -12.46 9.63 6.31
C LEU A 814 -12.82 8.49 7.29
N GLU A 815 -13.53 7.45 6.82
CA GLU A 815 -13.75 6.19 7.56
C GLU A 815 -13.09 5.01 6.81
N SER A 816 -11.75 5.01 6.78
CA SER A 816 -10.89 3.91 6.30
C SER A 816 -9.51 3.92 6.96
#